data_AF-A0A507AMV8-F1
#
_entry.id   AF-A0A507AMV8-F1
#
_cell.length_a   1.000
_cell.length_b   1.000
_cell.length_c   1.000
_cell.angle_alpha   90.00
_cell.angle_beta   90.00
_cell.angle_gamma   90.00
#
_symmetry.space_group_name_H-M   'P 1'
#
loop_
_entity.id
_entity.type
_entity.pdbx_description
1 polymer ?
#
loop_
_entity_poly.entity_id
_entity_poly.type
_entity_poly.pdbx_seq_one_letter_code
_entity_poly.pdbx_strand_id
1 'polypeptide(L)'
;MKAVSRVLTAALAAVSFFGSALAQSSTPTTFTDADTGIIFNTWSVPESSTKGGLTFGVALPSDALSVDATEFIGYLQCSSKDAKQTGWCGMSLGGPMTNNLLLMAWPNDGKILTSFRYSSGYSMPDVYTGNAKLTQISSTITDSHYTLIFRCQNCLAWSMNGSSGKASTSKSLLVLGWSQAFPAPGNPSCPEQITLLQHDNGQGIWGGQLNKDVANPSYTAWAALATKTVTGSCGGPVTTSIAATPVPTGTTFDYVVVGGGAAGIPIADKLSESGKSVLLIEKGFPSSGRWGGKLKPTWLDGTNLTRFDVPGLCNQIWVDSTGIACTDTDQMAGCVLGGGAAINAGLWWKPYTLDWDTDFPAGWRASDMAAATKRVFSRIPGTDAPSADGKVYIQEGFDVLAGGLAAGGWRQVSANDAPGQKNRTFARTPYMFAHGERGGPMATYLVSAAGRPNFKLWMNTAVRRVVRDGGHVTGLEVEAFRDGGYVGTVNLTAVTGRVVLSAGTFGSAKILMRSGIGPKDQLQVVQNSSADGSTMIDQKSWIDLPVGYNLIDHTNTDTVVSHPDVVFYDFYQAYTDPIPSDKDHYLNGRTGILTQAAPNIGPIFWDEIKGSDGIVRQLHWTARAEGSAGVPNGTTSTTEAMTMSQYLGRGMTSRGRMTITPALSTVVSTVPYLRDPHDTEAVIQGIKNLQAALRNVKNLTWNYPDANTTVEDFVNNMLVSYSNRRANHWMGTAKLGSDDGRLNGGTAVVDLDARVWGTDNLFVVDASIFPGMVTTNPTSYIVIAAERASERILALPDNRAAKRYGQCGGRNFNGPFLCEPGTRCTAQNEYYSQVSFRFSSFSPSAVMERCVGCGCADLVSAAM
;
A
#
# COMPACT_ATOMS: atom_id res chain seq x y z
N MET A 1 11.31 63.15 35.75
CA MET A 1 11.13 63.10 34.29
C MET A 1 10.43 61.79 33.90
N LYS A 2 9.10 61.80 33.96
CA LYS A 2 8.20 60.71 33.57
C LYS A 2 6.91 61.38 33.06
N ALA A 3 6.83 61.73 31.78
CA ALA A 3 5.58 62.15 31.13
C ALA A 3 5.73 62.32 29.60
N VAL A 4 6.48 61.47 28.89
CA VAL A 4 6.48 61.46 27.41
C VAL A 4 6.64 60.02 26.90
N SER A 5 5.64 59.17 27.12
CA SER A 5 5.63 57.83 26.50
C SER A 5 4.24 57.16 26.46
N ARG A 6 3.16 57.95 26.40
CA ARG A 6 1.78 57.40 26.30
C ARG A 6 0.91 57.98 25.19
N VAL A 7 1.44 58.86 24.34
CA VAL A 7 0.64 59.48 23.25
C VAL A 7 1.01 58.96 21.85
N LEU A 8 2.17 58.33 21.65
CA LEU A 8 2.54 57.78 20.32
C LEU A 8 2.11 56.34 20.04
N THR A 9 1.66 55.58 21.04
CA THR A 9 1.23 54.17 20.84
C THR A 9 -0.25 54.01 20.52
N ALA A 10 -1.06 55.08 20.69
CA ALA A 10 -2.49 55.05 20.38
C ALA A 10 -2.83 55.42 18.93
N ALA A 11 -1.89 56.03 18.19
CA ALA A 11 -2.12 56.45 16.80
C ALA A 11 -1.72 55.38 15.75
N LEU A 12 -0.89 54.39 16.11
CA LEU A 12 -0.49 53.31 15.18
C LEU A 12 -1.33 52.03 15.25
N ALA A 13 -2.26 51.92 16.21
CA ALA A 13 -3.21 50.80 16.30
C ALA A 13 -4.58 51.11 15.64
N ALA A 14 -4.81 52.36 15.23
CA ALA A 14 -6.06 52.80 14.63
C ALA A 14 -6.08 52.76 13.08
N VAL A 15 -4.95 52.44 12.44
CA VAL A 15 -4.84 52.41 10.95
C VAL A 15 -5.00 50.99 10.38
N SER A 16 -4.98 49.95 11.22
CA SER A 16 -5.15 48.55 10.76
C SER A 16 -6.60 48.06 10.72
N PHE A 17 -7.58 48.90 11.08
CA PHE A 17 -9.02 48.55 11.06
C PHE A 17 -9.80 49.15 9.89
N PHE A 18 -9.14 49.85 8.98
CA PHE A 18 -9.72 50.18 7.68
C PHE A 18 -9.14 49.24 6.61
N GLY A 19 -9.46 47.95 6.75
CA GLY A 19 -9.54 47.10 5.56
C GLY A 19 -10.49 47.79 4.59
N SER A 20 -10.04 47.98 3.36
CA SER A 20 -10.82 48.61 2.30
C SER A 20 -12.18 47.92 2.22
N ALA A 21 -13.22 48.56 2.76
CA ALA A 21 -14.58 48.13 2.53
C ALA A 21 -14.86 48.42 1.06
N LEU A 22 -14.49 47.48 0.19
CA LEU A 22 -15.11 47.37 -1.13
C LEU A 22 -16.57 47.07 -0.85
N ALA A 23 -17.38 48.14 -0.76
CA ALA A 23 -18.79 48.05 -0.49
C ALA A 23 -19.41 47.13 -1.53
N GLN A 24 -19.88 45.97 -1.08
CA GLN A 24 -20.66 45.06 -1.92
C GLN A 24 -21.90 45.84 -2.41
N SER A 25 -22.21 45.75 -3.70
CA SER A 25 -23.35 46.48 -4.27
C SER A 25 -24.62 46.12 -3.51
N SER A 26 -25.24 47.10 -2.87
CA SER A 26 -26.54 46.92 -2.22
C SER A 26 -27.66 46.77 -3.25
N THR A 27 -27.47 47.29 -4.46
CA THR A 27 -28.44 47.25 -5.55
C THR A 27 -28.54 45.83 -6.12
N PRO A 28 -29.75 45.23 -6.16
CA PRO A 28 -29.93 43.87 -6.67
C PRO A 28 -29.82 43.84 -8.19
N THR A 29 -29.31 42.73 -8.71
CA THR A 29 -29.41 42.39 -10.13
C THR A 29 -30.56 41.42 -10.33
N THR A 30 -31.46 41.71 -11.28
CA THR A 30 -32.55 40.79 -11.64
C THR A 30 -31.97 39.63 -12.46
N PHE A 31 -32.14 38.41 -11.97
CA PHE A 31 -31.66 37.18 -12.59
C PHE A 31 -32.84 36.23 -12.81
N THR A 32 -33.01 35.74 -14.03
CA THR A 32 -34.01 34.71 -14.34
C THR A 32 -33.28 33.40 -14.56
N ASP A 33 -33.60 32.39 -13.75
CA ASP A 33 -33.08 31.05 -13.95
C ASP A 33 -33.69 30.42 -15.21
N ALA A 34 -32.84 29.96 -16.13
CA ALA A 34 -33.29 29.50 -17.44
C ALA A 34 -34.08 28.18 -17.37
N ASP A 35 -33.80 27.34 -16.38
CA ASP A 35 -34.40 26.00 -16.27
C ASP A 35 -35.75 26.04 -15.56
N THR A 36 -35.86 26.84 -14.49
CA THR A 36 -37.07 26.93 -13.65
C THR A 36 -37.96 28.13 -14.00
N GLY A 37 -37.43 29.13 -14.70
CA GLY A 37 -38.11 30.38 -15.01
C GLY A 37 -38.29 31.31 -13.81
N ILE A 38 -37.66 31.02 -12.67
CA ILE A 38 -37.79 31.81 -11.44
C ILE A 38 -36.97 33.09 -11.57
N ILE A 39 -37.58 34.22 -11.20
CA ILE A 39 -36.95 35.54 -11.21
C ILE A 39 -36.47 35.88 -9.79
N PHE A 40 -35.18 36.16 -9.65
CA PHE A 40 -34.52 36.50 -8.39
C PHE A 40 -34.01 37.93 -8.40
N ASN A 41 -34.03 38.57 -7.23
CA ASN A 41 -33.06 39.60 -6.90
C ASN A 41 -31.78 38.92 -6.44
N THR A 42 -30.65 39.22 -7.06
CA THR A 42 -29.34 38.62 -6.73
C THR A 42 -28.31 39.66 -6.33
N TRP A 43 -27.41 39.27 -5.44
CA TRP A 43 -26.22 40.01 -5.05
C TRP A 43 -25.00 39.09 -5.19
N SER A 44 -24.00 39.56 -5.91
CA SER A 44 -22.78 38.79 -6.17
C SER A 44 -21.60 39.39 -5.44
N VAL A 45 -20.86 38.51 -4.77
CA VAL A 45 -19.55 38.76 -4.21
C VAL A 45 -18.51 38.47 -5.30
N PRO A 46 -17.68 39.45 -5.67
CA PRO A 46 -16.71 39.28 -6.75
C PRO A 46 -15.56 38.36 -6.34
N GLU A 47 -14.86 37.82 -7.34
CA GLU A 47 -13.68 36.97 -7.14
C GLU A 47 -12.56 37.66 -6.33
N SER A 48 -12.49 38.99 -6.39
CA SER A 48 -11.54 39.79 -5.61
C SER A 48 -11.78 39.72 -4.09
N SER A 49 -13.01 39.39 -3.66
CA SER A 49 -13.38 39.28 -2.23
C SER A 49 -13.40 37.82 -1.73
N THR A 50 -13.58 36.86 -2.63
CA THR A 50 -13.56 35.41 -2.34
C THR A 50 -13.27 34.65 -3.63
N LYS A 51 -12.34 33.69 -3.62
CA LYS A 51 -12.00 32.96 -4.84
C LYS A 51 -13.22 32.22 -5.38
N GLY A 52 -13.42 32.29 -6.70
CA GLY A 52 -14.56 31.73 -7.42
C GLY A 52 -15.89 32.49 -7.25
N GLY A 53 -15.90 33.58 -6.49
CA GLY A 53 -17.12 34.38 -6.25
C GLY A 53 -18.18 33.66 -5.41
N LEU A 54 -19.25 34.38 -5.09
CA LEU A 54 -20.47 33.85 -4.48
C LEU A 54 -21.66 34.67 -4.95
N THR A 55 -22.78 34.05 -5.27
CA THR A 55 -24.02 34.77 -5.58
C THR A 55 -25.15 34.24 -4.72
N PHE A 56 -25.84 35.15 -4.03
CA PHE A 56 -27.06 34.85 -3.30
C PHE A 56 -28.22 35.58 -3.94
N GLY A 57 -29.36 34.91 -4.08
CA GLY A 57 -30.57 35.51 -4.58
C GLY A 57 -31.82 35.09 -3.82
N VAL A 58 -32.84 35.93 -3.90
CA VAL A 58 -34.15 35.70 -3.29
C VAL A 58 -35.27 36.01 -4.27
N ALA A 59 -36.33 35.21 -4.21
CA ALA A 59 -37.64 35.47 -4.76
C ALA A 59 -38.67 35.34 -3.63
N LEU A 60 -39.66 36.22 -3.62
CA LEU A 60 -40.58 36.42 -2.50
C LEU A 60 -42.05 36.38 -2.94
N PRO A 61 -42.99 36.10 -2.00
CA PRO A 61 -44.42 36.23 -2.23
C PRO A 61 -44.83 37.61 -2.77
N SER A 62 -45.97 37.67 -3.47
CA SER A 62 -46.42 38.90 -4.17
C SER A 62 -46.68 40.10 -3.26
N ASP A 63 -46.96 39.87 -1.97
CA ASP A 63 -47.19 40.90 -0.95
C ASP A 63 -45.96 41.16 -0.06
N ALA A 64 -44.81 40.53 -0.33
CA ALA A 64 -43.66 40.53 0.57
C ALA A 64 -42.98 41.90 0.78
N LEU A 65 -43.26 42.88 -0.10
CA LEU A 65 -42.76 44.26 0.04
C LEU A 65 -43.69 45.14 0.88
N SER A 66 -44.92 44.71 1.16
CA SER A 66 -45.87 45.42 2.03
C SER A 66 -46.09 44.70 3.36
N VAL A 67 -45.97 43.37 3.39
CA VAL A 67 -46.09 42.52 4.57
C VAL A 67 -44.82 41.67 4.70
N ASP A 68 -44.32 41.49 5.94
CA ASP A 68 -43.16 40.63 6.18
C ASP A 68 -43.50 39.18 5.77
N ALA A 69 -42.78 38.65 4.78
CA ALA A 69 -42.89 37.26 4.38
C ALA A 69 -42.25 36.34 5.45
N THR A 70 -42.76 35.12 5.57
CA THR A 70 -42.18 34.08 6.44
C THR A 70 -41.29 33.10 5.69
N GLU A 71 -41.37 33.10 4.35
CA GLU A 71 -40.65 32.21 3.47
C GLU A 71 -40.11 32.93 2.23
N PHE A 72 -39.15 32.29 1.56
CA PHE A 72 -38.60 32.75 0.27
C PHE A 72 -38.12 31.55 -0.56
N ILE A 73 -37.91 31.77 -1.86
CA ILE A 73 -37.12 30.88 -2.71
C ILE A 73 -35.73 31.48 -2.84
N GLY A 74 -34.71 30.73 -2.44
CA GLY A 74 -33.32 31.12 -2.50
C GLY A 74 -32.60 30.57 -3.73
N TYR A 75 -31.69 31.37 -4.25
CA TYR A 75 -30.67 30.98 -5.21
C TYR A 75 -29.30 31.12 -4.53
N LEU A 76 -28.44 30.12 -4.66
CA LEU A 76 -27.11 30.12 -4.08
C LEU A 76 -26.13 29.53 -5.09
N GLN A 77 -25.14 30.31 -5.50
CA GLN A 77 -23.99 29.86 -6.29
C GLN A 77 -22.72 30.07 -5.48
N CYS A 78 -21.98 28.99 -5.24
CA CYS A 78 -20.77 28.99 -4.43
C CYS A 78 -19.60 28.38 -5.19
N SER A 79 -18.38 28.73 -4.78
CA SER A 79 -17.15 28.21 -5.39
C SER A 79 -16.84 26.79 -4.91
N SER A 80 -16.36 25.96 -5.84
CA SER A 80 -15.67 24.70 -5.55
C SER A 80 -14.35 24.65 -6.33
N LYS A 81 -13.39 23.84 -5.87
CA LYS A 81 -12.15 23.52 -6.61
C LYS A 81 -12.23 22.21 -7.40
N ASP A 82 -13.28 21.41 -7.18
CA ASP A 82 -13.54 20.14 -7.86
C ASP A 82 -15.06 19.86 -7.85
N ALA A 83 -15.61 19.33 -8.95
CA ALA A 83 -17.00 18.93 -9.09
C ALA A 83 -17.49 17.88 -8.07
N LYS A 84 -16.62 17.31 -7.22
CA LYS A 84 -17.01 16.16 -6.39
C LYS A 84 -17.06 16.39 -4.88
N GLN A 85 -16.12 17.11 -4.24
CA GLN A 85 -15.98 17.01 -2.76
C GLN A 85 -15.31 18.19 -2.03
N THR A 86 -15.23 19.42 -2.56
CA THR A 86 -14.50 20.51 -1.87
C THR A 86 -15.34 21.75 -1.61
N GLY A 87 -15.09 22.38 -0.45
CA GLY A 87 -15.63 23.67 -0.06
C GLY A 87 -17.02 23.63 0.57
N TRP A 88 -17.37 24.71 1.25
CA TRP A 88 -18.71 25.00 1.73
C TRP A 88 -18.96 26.50 1.73
N CYS A 89 -20.22 26.90 1.71
CA CYS A 89 -20.63 28.29 1.84
C CYS A 89 -21.75 28.43 2.87
N GLY A 90 -21.79 29.58 3.53
CA GLY A 90 -22.73 29.90 4.59
C GLY A 90 -23.40 31.25 4.35
N MET A 91 -24.70 31.33 4.63
CA MET A 91 -25.50 32.56 4.60
C MET A 91 -26.09 32.83 5.98
N SER A 92 -26.01 34.08 6.44
CA SER A 92 -26.72 34.57 7.64
C SER A 92 -27.81 35.53 7.23
N LEU A 93 -29.05 35.26 7.62
CA LEU A 93 -30.22 36.08 7.26
C LEU A 93 -30.39 37.35 8.14
N GLY A 94 -29.55 37.51 9.16
CA GLY A 94 -29.53 38.70 10.04
C GLY A 94 -28.23 39.49 10.00
N GLY A 95 -27.30 39.15 9.10
CA GLY A 95 -25.98 39.78 8.99
C GLY A 95 -24.91 39.02 9.78
N PRO A 96 -24.62 39.35 11.05
CA PRO A 96 -23.59 38.67 11.82
C PRO A 96 -23.79 37.15 11.92
N MET A 97 -22.71 36.42 12.21
CA MET A 97 -22.76 34.98 12.49
C MET A 97 -23.58 34.66 13.76
N THR A 98 -23.44 35.49 14.79
CA THR A 98 -24.04 35.24 16.10
C THR A 98 -25.50 35.65 16.16
N ASN A 99 -26.31 34.87 16.86
CA ASN A 99 -27.73 35.09 17.16
C ASN A 99 -28.67 35.13 15.93
N ASN A 100 -28.19 34.66 14.78
CA ASN A 100 -28.93 34.66 13.52
C ASN A 100 -29.08 33.23 12.97
N LEU A 101 -30.15 33.00 12.18
CA LEU A 101 -30.28 31.74 11.43
C LEU A 101 -29.20 31.68 10.35
N LEU A 102 -28.41 30.62 10.38
CA LEU A 102 -27.36 30.34 9.42
C LEU A 102 -27.80 29.19 8.50
N LEU A 103 -27.61 29.36 7.20
CA LEU A 103 -27.78 28.31 6.21
C LEU A 103 -26.42 27.92 5.66
N MET A 104 -26.03 26.66 5.84
CA MET A 104 -24.84 26.06 5.26
C MET A 104 -25.20 25.25 4.02
N ALA A 105 -24.36 25.26 2.98
CA ALA A 105 -24.47 24.39 1.81
C ALA A 105 -23.09 23.91 1.30
N TRP A 106 -22.99 22.64 0.93
CA TRP A 106 -21.75 22.03 0.39
C TRP A 106 -22.04 20.85 -0.54
N PRO A 107 -21.15 20.55 -1.52
CA PRO A 107 -21.25 19.35 -2.35
C PRO A 107 -20.73 18.11 -1.60
N ASN A 108 -21.41 16.99 -1.74
CA ASN A 108 -20.95 15.67 -1.31
C ASN A 108 -21.60 14.57 -2.18
N ASP A 109 -20.79 13.68 -2.76
CA ASP A 109 -21.24 12.55 -3.59
C ASP A 109 -22.24 12.95 -4.71
N GLY A 110 -21.92 14.03 -5.43
CA GLY A 110 -22.76 14.52 -6.52
C GLY A 110 -24.08 15.17 -6.09
N LYS A 111 -24.27 15.40 -4.78
CA LYS A 111 -25.44 16.09 -4.20
C LYS A 111 -24.99 17.37 -3.51
N ILE A 112 -25.88 18.35 -3.38
CA ILE A 112 -25.68 19.48 -2.48
C ILE A 112 -26.43 19.20 -1.18
N LEU A 113 -25.68 19.12 -0.08
CA LEU A 113 -26.23 18.99 1.27
C LEU A 113 -26.32 20.37 1.93
N THR A 114 -27.28 20.51 2.83
CA THR A 114 -27.54 21.77 3.54
C THR A 114 -27.78 21.52 5.02
N SER A 115 -27.47 22.50 5.86
CA SER A 115 -27.75 22.44 7.30
C SER A 115 -28.13 23.81 7.82
N PHE A 116 -29.23 23.90 8.57
CA PHE A 116 -29.51 25.10 9.35
C PHE A 116 -28.72 25.06 10.65
N ARG A 117 -28.07 26.16 10.95
CA ARG A 117 -27.16 26.32 12.07
C ARG A 117 -27.46 27.58 12.86
N TYR A 118 -27.03 27.61 14.12
CA TYR A 118 -27.20 28.75 15.00
C TYR A 118 -26.02 28.82 15.98
N SER A 119 -25.54 30.01 16.29
CA SER A 119 -24.48 30.20 17.28
C SER A 119 -24.71 31.45 18.10
N SER A 120 -24.46 31.40 19.41
CA SER A 120 -24.44 32.58 20.29
C SER A 120 -23.05 33.24 20.34
N GLY A 121 -22.02 32.61 19.77
CA GLY A 121 -20.63 33.10 19.77
C GLY A 121 -19.86 32.79 18.48
N TYR A 122 -18.56 33.06 18.47
CA TYR A 122 -17.68 32.82 17.31
C TYR A 122 -17.00 31.43 17.36
N SER A 123 -17.75 30.42 17.82
CA SER A 123 -17.38 29.00 17.82
C SER A 123 -18.18 28.23 16.78
N MET A 124 -17.89 26.93 16.63
CA MET A 124 -18.66 26.02 15.77
C MET A 124 -20.18 26.16 16.05
N PRO A 125 -21.01 26.49 15.05
CA PRO A 125 -22.45 26.61 15.22
C PRO A 125 -23.15 25.27 15.50
N ASP A 126 -24.10 25.31 16.45
CA ASP A 126 -25.00 24.21 16.75
C ASP A 126 -26.02 24.00 15.61
N VAL A 127 -26.64 22.82 15.55
CA VAL A 127 -27.78 22.55 14.66
C VAL A 127 -28.96 23.40 15.09
N TYR A 128 -29.56 24.16 14.16
CA TYR A 128 -30.75 24.94 14.46
C TYR A 128 -31.97 24.03 14.64
N THR A 129 -32.60 24.07 15.81
CA THR A 129 -33.72 23.19 16.18
C THR A 129 -35.09 23.85 16.05
N GLY A 130 -35.18 25.03 15.41
CA GLY A 130 -36.45 25.71 15.17
C GLY A 130 -37.22 25.14 13.97
N ASN A 131 -38.25 25.85 13.53
CA ASN A 131 -39.20 25.40 12.51
C ASN A 131 -38.81 25.76 11.05
N ALA A 132 -37.57 26.20 10.82
CA ALA A 132 -37.08 26.51 9.48
C ALA A 132 -36.91 25.23 8.66
N LYS A 133 -37.36 25.24 7.41
CA LYS A 133 -37.33 24.06 6.53
C LYS A 133 -36.84 24.44 5.14
N LEU A 134 -35.92 23.62 4.61
CA LEU A 134 -35.39 23.76 3.26
C LEU A 134 -35.86 22.57 2.40
N THR A 135 -36.41 22.86 1.23
CA THR A 135 -36.68 21.87 0.17
C THR A 135 -36.05 22.33 -1.13
N GLN A 136 -35.36 21.43 -1.84
CA GLN A 136 -34.65 21.78 -3.07
C GLN A 136 -35.61 21.81 -4.27
N ILE A 137 -35.34 22.73 -5.19
CA ILE A 137 -35.97 22.82 -6.51
C ILE A 137 -35.00 22.24 -7.55
N SER A 138 -33.77 22.77 -7.61
CA SER A 138 -32.73 22.29 -8.52
C SER A 138 -31.34 22.41 -7.88
N SER A 139 -30.41 21.60 -8.35
CA SER A 139 -29.01 21.67 -7.95
C SER A 139 -28.09 21.20 -9.08
N THR A 140 -26.99 21.94 -9.27
CA THR A 140 -25.98 21.66 -10.31
C THR A 140 -24.60 21.76 -9.68
N ILE A 141 -23.70 20.84 -10.04
CA ILE A 141 -22.30 20.87 -9.60
C ILE A 141 -21.41 20.81 -10.84
N THR A 142 -20.43 21.71 -10.89
CA THR A 142 -19.45 21.86 -11.97
C THR A 142 -18.04 21.86 -11.36
N ASP A 143 -17.00 21.85 -12.19
CA ASP A 143 -15.61 21.86 -11.72
C ASP A 143 -15.23 23.13 -10.94
N SER A 144 -15.96 24.23 -11.13
CA SER A 144 -15.68 25.53 -10.50
C SER A 144 -16.74 26.01 -9.52
N HIS A 145 -17.99 25.58 -9.67
CA HIS A 145 -19.12 26.05 -8.85
C HIS A 145 -20.12 24.95 -8.54
N TYR A 146 -20.89 25.17 -7.47
CA TYR A 146 -22.15 24.48 -7.24
C TYR A 146 -23.27 25.49 -7.03
N THR A 147 -24.42 25.19 -7.63
CA THR A 147 -25.60 26.04 -7.62
C THR A 147 -26.77 25.29 -7.00
N LEU A 148 -27.50 25.96 -6.12
CA LEU A 148 -28.66 25.44 -5.41
C LEU A 148 -29.82 26.42 -5.52
N ILE A 149 -30.96 25.93 -6.01
CA ILE A 149 -32.25 26.61 -5.90
C ILE A 149 -33.11 25.87 -4.88
N PHE A 150 -33.63 26.59 -3.89
CA PHE A 150 -34.32 25.98 -2.76
C PHE A 150 -35.47 26.87 -2.26
N ARG A 151 -36.50 26.25 -1.69
CA ARG A 151 -37.52 26.95 -0.90
C ARG A 151 -37.14 26.90 0.57
N CYS A 152 -37.19 28.04 1.23
CA CYS A 152 -36.90 28.20 2.66
C CYS A 152 -38.17 28.64 3.40
N GLN A 153 -38.83 27.70 4.04
CA GLN A 153 -40.07 27.94 4.81
C GLN A 153 -39.73 28.31 6.25
N ASN A 154 -40.37 29.34 6.79
CA ASN A 154 -40.15 29.84 8.16
C ASN A 154 -38.69 30.26 8.44
N CYS A 155 -37.98 30.74 7.43
CA CYS A 155 -36.56 31.11 7.56
C CYS A 155 -36.35 32.60 7.88
N LEU A 156 -37.36 33.45 7.66
CA LEU A 156 -37.24 34.90 7.85
C LEU A 156 -37.53 35.34 9.30
N ALA A 157 -37.84 34.39 10.18
CA ALA A 157 -37.89 34.57 11.63
C ALA A 157 -37.32 33.33 12.32
N TRP A 158 -36.56 33.51 13.38
CA TRP A 158 -35.93 32.41 14.10
C TRP A 158 -35.94 32.64 15.61
N SER A 159 -35.92 31.54 16.36
CA SER A 159 -35.83 31.54 17.81
C SER A 159 -35.10 30.29 18.27
N MET A 160 -34.01 30.46 19.03
CA MET A 160 -33.24 29.36 19.61
C MET A 160 -32.51 29.86 20.86
N ASN A 161 -32.43 29.02 21.90
CA ASN A 161 -31.71 29.30 23.15
C ASN A 161 -32.09 30.64 23.82
N GLY A 162 -33.37 31.03 23.75
CA GLY A 162 -33.89 32.26 24.36
C GLY A 162 -33.60 33.55 23.58
N SER A 163 -33.00 33.45 22.39
CA SER A 163 -32.71 34.57 21.50
C SER A 163 -33.53 34.45 20.22
N SER A 164 -34.14 35.55 19.78
CA SER A 164 -35.02 35.60 18.61
C SER A 164 -34.58 36.70 17.66
N GLY A 165 -34.69 36.46 16.36
CA GLY A 165 -34.39 37.43 15.32
C GLY A 165 -35.35 37.31 14.14
N LYS A 166 -35.37 38.34 13.30
CA LYS A 166 -36.19 38.37 12.07
C LYS A 166 -35.55 39.20 10.97
N ALA A 167 -35.77 38.79 9.73
CA ALA A 167 -35.44 39.52 8.51
C ALA A 167 -36.74 40.08 7.90
N SER A 168 -36.90 41.40 7.93
CA SER A 168 -38.15 42.08 7.55
C SER A 168 -38.14 42.48 6.08
N THR A 169 -38.91 41.76 5.24
CA THR A 169 -38.97 42.00 3.79
C THR A 169 -39.72 43.28 3.43
N SER A 170 -40.70 43.69 4.25
CA SER A 170 -41.45 44.95 4.05
C SER A 170 -40.59 46.21 4.16
N LYS A 171 -39.39 46.10 4.77
CA LYS A 171 -38.39 47.18 4.80
C LYS A 171 -37.60 47.31 3.50
N SER A 172 -37.87 46.46 2.50
CA SER A 172 -37.16 46.43 1.22
C SER A 172 -35.64 46.32 1.35
N LEU A 173 -35.15 45.71 2.43
CA LEU A 173 -33.73 45.54 2.73
C LEU A 173 -33.53 44.27 3.57
N LEU A 174 -32.64 43.39 3.10
CA LEU A 174 -32.15 42.24 3.86
C LEU A 174 -30.71 42.50 4.30
N VAL A 175 -30.42 42.34 5.60
CA VAL A 175 -29.03 42.36 6.09
C VAL A 175 -28.51 40.93 6.03
N LEU A 176 -27.53 40.70 5.17
CA LEU A 176 -27.06 39.37 4.79
C LEU A 176 -25.59 39.22 5.16
N GLY A 177 -25.27 38.17 5.90
CA GLY A 177 -23.90 37.71 6.08
C GLY A 177 -23.61 36.57 5.12
N TRP A 178 -22.36 36.44 4.71
CA TRP A 178 -21.90 35.35 3.86
C TRP A 178 -20.53 34.86 4.31
N SER A 179 -20.23 33.60 3.98
CA SER A 179 -18.92 32.99 4.17
C SER A 179 -18.67 31.88 3.14
N GLN A 180 -17.40 31.64 2.82
CA GLN A 180 -16.94 30.50 2.03
C GLN A 180 -15.67 29.89 2.62
N ALA A 181 -15.49 28.58 2.43
CA ALA A 181 -14.29 27.86 2.79
C ALA A 181 -13.76 27.01 1.63
N PHE A 182 -12.45 26.77 1.62
CA PHE A 182 -11.78 25.85 0.71
C PHE A 182 -11.98 24.37 1.06
N PRO A 183 -11.81 23.92 2.32
CA PRO A 183 -12.06 22.52 2.67
C PRO A 183 -13.57 22.24 2.72
N ALA A 184 -13.96 21.01 2.40
CA ALA A 184 -15.30 20.53 2.71
C ALA A 184 -15.48 20.35 4.24
N PRO A 185 -16.72 20.28 4.74
CA PRO A 185 -16.96 19.91 6.13
C PRO A 185 -16.40 18.51 6.44
N GLY A 186 -15.85 18.31 7.65
CA GLY A 186 -15.60 16.96 8.14
C GLY A 186 -16.92 16.24 8.43
N ASN A 187 -16.96 14.92 8.25
CA ASN A 187 -18.19 14.12 8.20
C ASN A 187 -19.25 14.69 7.20
N PRO A 188 -18.85 14.97 5.94
CA PRO A 188 -19.66 15.76 5.01
C PRO A 188 -20.97 15.07 4.63
N SER A 189 -21.09 13.75 4.79
CA SER A 189 -22.32 13.01 4.51
C SER A 189 -23.41 13.21 5.55
N CYS A 190 -23.09 13.69 6.76
CA CYS A 190 -24.03 13.81 7.89
C CYS A 190 -24.25 15.27 8.30
N PRO A 191 -25.25 15.99 7.72
CA PRO A 191 -25.51 17.41 7.99
C PRO A 191 -25.70 17.80 9.45
N GLU A 192 -26.08 16.86 10.32
CA GLU A 192 -26.26 17.07 11.75
C GLU A 192 -24.93 17.04 12.52
N GLN A 193 -23.98 16.20 12.08
CA GLN A 193 -22.70 15.93 12.75
C GLN A 193 -21.48 16.42 11.96
N ILE A 194 -21.67 17.39 11.06
CA ILE A 194 -20.55 18.02 10.37
C ILE A 194 -19.60 18.68 11.38
N THR A 195 -18.31 18.69 11.05
CA THR A 195 -17.29 19.48 11.73
C THR A 195 -16.75 20.53 10.77
N LEU A 196 -16.57 21.76 11.26
CA LEU A 196 -16.09 22.88 10.45
C LEU A 196 -14.86 23.48 11.10
N LEU A 197 -13.90 23.84 10.27
CA LEU A 197 -12.92 24.87 10.60
C LEU A 197 -13.50 26.24 10.24
N GLN A 198 -12.87 27.32 10.74
CA GLN A 198 -13.26 28.67 10.38
C GLN A 198 -13.17 28.86 8.85
N HIS A 199 -14.16 29.53 8.25
CA HIS A 199 -14.17 29.85 6.82
C HIS A 199 -12.90 30.60 6.40
N ASP A 200 -12.20 30.08 5.39
CA ASP A 200 -10.87 30.50 4.96
C ASP A 200 -10.81 31.04 3.51
N ASN A 201 -11.91 30.97 2.75
CA ASN A 201 -11.99 31.53 1.39
C ASN A 201 -12.51 32.98 1.38
N GLY A 202 -13.45 33.31 2.26
CA GLY A 202 -13.94 34.68 2.41
C GLY A 202 -15.12 34.80 3.36
N GLN A 203 -15.41 36.03 3.82
CA GLN A 203 -16.57 36.37 4.63
C GLN A 203 -16.94 37.85 4.47
N GLY A 204 -18.18 38.21 4.80
CA GLY A 204 -18.60 39.60 4.88
C GLY A 204 -20.07 39.76 5.23
N ILE A 205 -20.50 41.02 5.34
CA ILE A 205 -21.89 41.40 5.61
C ILE A 205 -22.27 42.53 4.66
N TRP A 206 -23.45 42.47 4.06
CA TRP A 206 -24.00 43.52 3.22
C TRP A 206 -25.50 43.76 3.48
N GLY A 207 -26.00 44.92 3.03
CA GLY A 207 -27.42 45.21 2.97
C GLY A 207 -27.94 45.05 1.55
N GLY A 208 -28.68 43.98 1.27
CA GLY A 208 -29.28 43.73 -0.04
C GLY A 208 -30.61 44.45 -0.17
N GLN A 209 -30.67 45.51 -0.99
CA GLN A 209 -31.92 46.20 -1.29
C GLN A 209 -32.82 45.31 -2.14
N LEU A 210 -34.10 45.29 -1.83
CA LEU A 210 -35.10 44.57 -2.61
C LEU A 210 -35.75 45.54 -3.60
N ASN A 211 -35.80 45.17 -4.86
CA ASN A 211 -36.55 45.88 -5.89
C ASN A 211 -37.89 45.20 -6.16
N LYS A 212 -38.73 45.81 -7.01
CA LYS A 212 -40.07 45.29 -7.33
C LYS A 212 -40.09 43.88 -7.95
N ASP A 213 -39.00 43.43 -8.58
CA ASP A 213 -38.94 42.15 -9.29
C ASP A 213 -38.84 40.97 -8.31
N VAL A 214 -38.49 41.22 -7.04
CA VAL A 214 -38.39 40.17 -6.02
C VAL A 214 -39.75 39.56 -5.67
N ALA A 215 -40.82 40.35 -5.69
CA ALA A 215 -42.16 39.95 -5.26
C ALA A 215 -43.01 39.68 -6.50
N ASN A 216 -43.34 38.40 -6.74
CA ASN A 216 -43.92 37.98 -8.01
C ASN A 216 -45.24 37.22 -7.82
N PRO A 217 -46.30 37.50 -8.61
CA PRO A 217 -47.54 36.72 -8.60
C PRO A 217 -47.34 35.22 -8.90
N SER A 218 -46.28 34.85 -9.63
CA SER A 218 -45.93 33.46 -9.91
C SER A 218 -45.23 32.74 -8.75
N TYR A 219 -44.92 33.41 -7.64
CA TYR A 219 -44.19 32.83 -6.50
C TYR A 219 -44.80 31.52 -6.01
N THR A 220 -46.12 31.46 -5.83
CA THR A 220 -46.79 30.25 -5.33
C THR A 220 -46.60 29.06 -6.27
N ALA A 221 -46.59 29.28 -7.58
CA ALA A 221 -46.33 28.24 -8.57
C ALA A 221 -44.86 27.80 -8.53
N TRP A 222 -43.91 28.74 -8.40
CA TRP A 222 -42.49 28.44 -8.25
C TRP A 222 -42.19 27.66 -6.97
N ALA A 223 -42.82 28.02 -5.85
CA ALA A 223 -42.66 27.34 -4.57
C ALA A 223 -43.16 25.89 -4.60
N ALA A 224 -44.11 25.57 -5.49
CA ALA A 224 -44.59 24.21 -5.71
C ALA A 224 -43.59 23.31 -6.44
N LEU A 225 -42.56 23.88 -7.08
CA LEU A 225 -41.46 23.11 -7.70
C LEU A 225 -40.55 22.44 -6.66
N ALA A 226 -40.60 22.89 -5.39
CA ALA A 226 -39.73 22.43 -4.30
C ALA A 226 -40.15 21.06 -3.76
N THR A 227 -39.92 20.01 -4.55
CA THR A 227 -40.34 18.63 -4.26
C THR A 227 -39.20 17.74 -3.77
N LYS A 228 -37.93 18.15 -3.93
CA LYS A 228 -36.76 17.32 -3.66
C LYS A 228 -36.24 17.52 -2.24
N THR A 229 -36.28 16.45 -1.44
CA THR A 229 -35.59 16.37 -0.14
C THR A 229 -34.29 15.59 -0.33
N VAL A 230 -33.16 16.20 -0.01
CA VAL A 230 -31.84 15.54 -0.04
C VAL A 230 -31.45 15.20 1.39
N THR A 231 -31.39 13.92 1.72
CA THR A 231 -30.98 13.44 3.05
C THR A 231 -29.50 13.06 3.07
N GLY A 232 -28.84 13.37 4.19
CA GLY A 232 -27.51 12.87 4.49
C GLY A 232 -27.51 11.45 5.06
N SER A 233 -26.34 10.84 5.14
CA SER A 233 -26.09 9.56 5.80
C SER A 233 -25.15 9.76 6.99
N CYS A 234 -25.61 9.38 8.18
CA CYS A 234 -24.86 9.44 9.43
C CYS A 234 -24.37 8.03 9.80
N GLY A 235 -23.35 7.55 9.09
CA GLY A 235 -22.45 6.51 9.62
C GLY A 235 -21.54 7.13 10.68
N GLY A 236 -20.98 6.33 11.59
CA GLY A 236 -20.07 6.81 12.64
C GLY A 236 -18.83 7.57 12.11
N PRO A 237 -17.93 8.04 13.00
CA PRO A 237 -16.77 8.84 12.63
C PRO A 237 -16.03 8.25 11.44
N VAL A 238 -15.91 9.03 10.37
CA VAL A 238 -15.23 8.61 9.16
C VAL A 238 -13.73 8.51 9.46
N THR A 239 -13.21 7.29 9.62
CA THR A 239 -11.78 7.01 9.84
C THR A 239 -10.92 7.16 8.58
N THR A 240 -11.44 7.76 7.50
CA THR A 240 -10.85 7.65 6.15
C THR A 240 -9.96 8.82 5.70
N SER A 241 -9.77 9.87 6.49
CA SER A 241 -8.84 10.94 6.09
C SER A 241 -7.40 10.54 6.43
N ILE A 242 -6.66 10.03 5.45
CA ILE A 242 -5.21 9.82 5.56
C ILE A 242 -4.51 11.16 5.33
N ALA A 243 -3.77 11.65 6.32
CA ALA A 243 -2.94 12.84 6.20
C ALA A 243 -1.68 12.52 5.37
N ALA A 244 -1.74 12.80 4.07
CA ALA A 244 -0.67 12.54 3.12
C ALA A 244 0.32 13.71 3.00
N THR A 245 1.60 13.40 2.82
CA THR A 245 2.66 14.38 2.54
C THR A 245 2.93 14.42 1.03
N PRO A 246 2.86 15.57 0.35
CA PRO A 246 3.24 15.64 -1.07
C PRO A 246 4.70 15.25 -1.27
N VAL A 247 5.00 14.53 -2.36
CA VAL A 247 6.38 14.26 -2.77
C VAL A 247 7.14 15.58 -2.95
N PRO A 248 8.35 15.73 -2.37
CA PRO A 248 9.14 16.96 -2.49
C PRO A 248 9.49 17.30 -3.95
N THR A 249 9.28 18.56 -4.34
CA THR A 249 9.62 19.04 -5.69
C THR A 249 11.13 19.07 -5.91
N GLY A 250 11.58 18.80 -7.13
CA GLY A 250 13.00 18.87 -7.52
C GLY A 250 13.91 17.78 -6.93
N THR A 251 13.37 16.80 -6.19
CA THR A 251 14.15 15.67 -5.67
C THR A 251 14.11 14.50 -6.64
N THR A 252 15.28 13.94 -6.97
CA THR A 252 15.43 12.75 -7.80
C THR A 252 16.35 11.75 -7.11
N PHE A 253 16.25 10.47 -7.49
CA PHE A 253 17.09 9.40 -6.96
C PHE A 253 17.71 8.58 -8.09
N ASP A 254 18.96 8.14 -7.88
CA ASP A 254 19.64 7.21 -8.78
C ASP A 254 19.04 5.81 -8.69
N TYR A 255 18.62 5.41 -7.49
CA TYR A 255 17.88 4.18 -7.26
C TYR A 255 16.66 4.43 -6.38
N VAL A 256 15.51 3.92 -6.80
CA VAL A 256 14.35 3.74 -5.93
C VAL A 256 14.10 2.25 -5.74
N VAL A 257 14.17 1.79 -4.50
CA VAL A 257 13.86 0.41 -4.09
C VAL A 257 12.46 0.39 -3.48
N VAL A 258 11.62 -0.52 -3.93
CA VAL A 258 10.20 -0.60 -3.52
C VAL A 258 9.99 -1.84 -2.66
N GLY A 259 9.74 -1.65 -1.37
CA GLY A 259 9.50 -2.69 -0.36
C GLY A 259 10.72 -2.94 0.51
N GLY A 260 10.60 -2.73 1.82
CA GLY A 260 11.64 -2.92 2.84
C GLY A 260 11.66 -4.34 3.39
N GLY A 261 11.56 -5.37 2.53
CA GLY A 261 11.53 -6.77 2.92
C GLY A 261 12.91 -7.45 2.97
N ALA A 262 12.91 -8.79 2.92
CA ALA A 262 14.11 -9.63 2.95
C ALA A 262 15.11 -9.33 1.81
N ALA A 263 14.67 -8.87 0.65
CA ALA A 263 15.54 -8.46 -0.45
C ALA A 263 15.76 -6.95 -0.52
N GLY A 264 14.71 -6.17 -0.32
CA GLY A 264 14.74 -4.71 -0.51
C GLY A 264 15.64 -3.98 0.47
N ILE A 265 15.67 -4.41 1.75
CA ILE A 265 16.62 -3.85 2.72
C ILE A 265 18.07 -4.12 2.30
N PRO A 266 18.51 -5.38 2.05
CA PRO A 266 19.87 -5.64 1.62
C PRO A 266 20.27 -4.93 0.33
N ILE A 267 19.45 -4.96 -0.72
CA ILE A 267 19.82 -4.32 -1.98
C ILE A 267 19.92 -2.79 -1.84
N ALA A 268 19.03 -2.15 -1.08
CA ALA A 268 19.11 -0.71 -0.85
C ALA A 268 20.39 -0.33 -0.09
N ASP A 269 20.80 -1.14 0.89
CA ASP A 269 22.08 -0.97 1.57
C ASP A 269 23.26 -1.05 0.59
N LYS A 270 23.34 -2.12 -0.22
CA LYS A 270 24.44 -2.33 -1.17
C LYS A 270 24.49 -1.25 -2.26
N LEU A 271 23.35 -0.82 -2.78
CA LEU A 271 23.29 0.28 -3.74
C LEU A 271 23.74 1.60 -3.09
N SER A 272 23.33 1.88 -1.86
CA SER A 272 23.73 3.11 -1.15
C SER A 272 25.22 3.13 -0.78
N GLU A 273 25.84 1.97 -0.62
CA GLU A 273 27.29 1.84 -0.38
C GLU A 273 28.13 2.32 -1.57
N SER A 274 27.57 2.32 -2.79
CA SER A 274 28.24 2.85 -3.98
C SER A 274 28.33 4.39 -4.04
N GLY A 275 27.69 5.10 -3.10
CA GLY A 275 27.60 6.56 -3.08
C GLY A 275 26.45 7.15 -3.91
N LYS A 276 25.71 6.32 -4.64
CA LYS A 276 24.50 6.71 -5.39
C LYS A 276 23.35 7.10 -4.45
N SER A 277 22.49 8.01 -4.86
CA SER A 277 21.30 8.40 -4.09
C SER A 277 20.24 7.29 -4.12
N VAL A 278 19.85 6.79 -2.94
CA VAL A 278 18.93 5.65 -2.81
C VAL A 278 17.73 6.01 -1.94
N LEU A 279 16.54 5.80 -2.47
CA LEU A 279 15.29 5.85 -1.73
C LEU A 279 14.73 4.43 -1.55
N LEU A 280 14.45 4.03 -0.31
CA LEU A 280 13.65 2.85 0.00
C LEU A 280 12.23 3.28 0.37
N ILE A 281 11.22 2.79 -0.37
CA ILE A 281 9.80 3.07 -0.12
C ILE A 281 9.15 1.81 0.45
N GLU A 282 8.50 1.91 1.61
CA GLU A 282 7.80 0.84 2.30
C GLU A 282 6.32 1.20 2.51
N LYS A 283 5.44 0.26 2.14
CA LYS A 283 3.98 0.40 2.29
C LYS A 283 3.59 0.49 3.77
N GLY A 284 4.22 -0.35 4.58
CA GLY A 284 3.95 -0.51 5.99
C GLY A 284 4.60 0.55 6.89
N PHE A 285 4.29 0.41 8.18
CA PHE A 285 4.76 1.26 9.26
C PHE A 285 6.00 0.65 9.93
N PRO A 286 6.67 1.38 10.86
CA PRO A 286 7.78 0.84 11.64
C PRO A 286 7.43 -0.42 12.44
N SER A 287 8.30 -1.44 12.38
CA SER A 287 8.13 -2.71 13.09
C SER A 287 8.89 -2.75 14.42
N SER A 288 10.20 -2.99 14.39
CA SER A 288 11.05 -3.04 15.60
C SER A 288 11.18 -1.67 16.27
N GLY A 289 11.44 -1.67 17.57
CA GLY A 289 11.54 -0.42 18.33
C GLY A 289 12.73 0.45 17.92
N ARG A 290 13.83 -0.16 17.42
CA ARG A 290 14.95 0.58 16.79
C ARG A 290 14.49 1.54 15.69
N TRP A 291 13.47 1.16 14.92
CA TRP A 291 12.94 1.96 13.81
C TRP A 291 11.74 2.83 14.21
N GLY A 292 11.46 2.92 15.51
CA GLY A 292 10.34 3.69 16.05
C GLY A 292 9.04 2.91 16.16
N GLY A 293 9.07 1.58 16.02
CA GLY A 293 7.91 0.72 16.22
C GLY A 293 7.30 0.86 17.62
N LYS A 294 5.97 0.78 17.69
CA LYS A 294 5.20 1.00 18.93
C LYS A 294 4.30 -0.17 19.33
N LEU A 295 4.01 -1.10 18.43
CA LEU A 295 3.13 -2.23 18.73
C LEU A 295 3.81 -3.21 19.67
N LYS A 296 3.34 -3.29 20.92
CA LYS A 296 3.91 -4.14 21.96
C LYS A 296 2.84 -4.57 22.97
N PRO A 297 2.98 -5.74 23.62
CA PRO A 297 2.24 -6.04 24.83
C PRO A 297 2.69 -5.14 25.99
N THR A 298 1.81 -4.95 26.98
CA THR A 298 2.01 -4.03 28.11
C THR A 298 3.22 -4.37 28.98
N TRP A 299 3.60 -5.65 29.07
CA TRP A 299 4.79 -6.04 29.83
C TRP A 299 6.12 -5.58 29.20
N LEU A 300 6.10 -5.09 27.95
CA LEU A 300 7.23 -4.42 27.30
C LEU A 300 7.21 -2.89 27.46
N ASP A 301 6.24 -2.32 28.19
CA ASP A 301 6.18 -0.89 28.44
C ASP A 301 7.44 -0.39 29.17
N GLY A 302 7.87 0.82 28.84
CA GLY A 302 9.14 1.38 29.32
C GLY A 302 10.39 0.86 28.60
N THR A 303 10.28 -0.16 27.73
CA THR A 303 11.39 -0.65 26.90
C THR A 303 11.32 -0.13 25.46
N ASN A 304 12.44 -0.23 24.74
CA ASN A 304 12.47 -0.03 23.28
C ASN A 304 12.17 -1.33 22.50
N LEU A 305 11.61 -2.36 23.12
CA LEU A 305 11.22 -3.60 22.44
C LEU A 305 9.79 -3.51 21.91
N THR A 306 9.51 -4.24 20.84
CA THR A 306 8.17 -4.43 20.28
C THR A 306 7.83 -5.90 20.13
N ARG A 307 6.59 -6.20 19.74
CA ARG A 307 6.18 -7.58 19.40
C ARG A 307 7.03 -8.21 18.29
N PHE A 308 7.72 -7.39 17.49
CA PHE A 308 8.58 -7.86 16.41
C PHE A 308 10.01 -8.10 16.89
N ASP A 309 10.44 -7.53 18.02
CA ASP A 309 11.81 -7.72 18.52
C ASP A 309 11.98 -9.05 19.26
N VAL A 310 10.95 -9.47 20.00
CA VAL A 310 10.97 -10.65 20.87
C VAL A 310 10.67 -11.92 20.08
N PRO A 311 11.63 -12.87 19.95
CA PRO A 311 11.40 -14.13 19.23
C PRO A 311 10.19 -14.92 19.70
N GLY A 312 9.99 -15.04 21.01
CA GLY A 312 8.86 -15.77 21.61
C GLY A 312 7.49 -15.15 21.33
N LEU A 313 7.40 -13.97 20.72
CA LEU A 313 6.13 -13.34 20.36
C LEU A 313 5.78 -13.50 18.86
N CYS A 314 6.60 -14.20 18.08
CA CYS A 314 6.40 -14.25 16.62
C CYS A 314 5.07 -14.89 16.20
N ASN A 315 4.56 -15.89 16.95
CA ASN A 315 3.30 -16.57 16.62
C ASN A 315 2.05 -15.71 16.84
N GLN A 316 2.16 -14.57 17.53
CA GLN A 316 1.01 -13.67 17.73
C GLN A 316 0.41 -13.19 16.39
N ILE A 317 1.21 -13.19 15.31
CA ILE A 317 0.72 -12.86 13.96
C ILE A 317 -0.45 -13.75 13.51
N TRP A 318 -0.57 -14.99 14.01
CA TRP A 318 -1.63 -15.91 13.59
C TRP A 318 -2.98 -15.63 14.25
N VAL A 319 -2.97 -15.00 15.43
CA VAL A 319 -4.20 -14.64 16.18
C VAL A 319 -4.58 -13.17 16.01
N ASP A 320 -3.58 -12.29 15.89
CA ASP A 320 -3.75 -10.86 15.66
C ASP A 320 -2.77 -10.36 14.60
N SER A 321 -3.28 -10.27 13.36
CA SER A 321 -2.57 -9.73 12.20
C SER A 321 -3.15 -8.42 11.69
N THR A 322 -4.18 -7.88 12.33
CA THR A 322 -4.94 -6.73 11.83
C THR A 322 -4.02 -5.52 11.67
N GLY A 323 -3.98 -4.98 10.46
CA GLY A 323 -3.10 -3.86 10.11
C GLY A 323 -1.61 -4.21 10.04
N ILE A 324 -1.18 -5.44 10.32
CA ILE A 324 0.21 -5.90 10.15
C ILE A 324 0.34 -6.65 8.83
N ALA A 325 -0.58 -7.57 8.56
CA ALA A 325 -0.64 -8.32 7.31
C ALA A 325 -1.13 -7.42 6.17
N CYS A 326 -0.68 -7.74 4.95
CA CYS A 326 -1.14 -7.10 3.73
C CYS A 326 -2.62 -7.44 3.47
N THR A 327 -3.41 -6.44 3.07
CA THR A 327 -4.86 -6.55 2.84
C THR A 327 -5.23 -6.74 1.37
N ASP A 328 -4.26 -6.66 0.47
CA ASP A 328 -4.45 -6.71 -0.99
C ASP A 328 -3.94 -8.01 -1.61
N THR A 329 -3.87 -9.07 -0.80
CA THR A 329 -3.60 -10.45 -1.22
C THR A 329 -4.49 -11.41 -0.43
N ASP A 330 -4.79 -12.58 -1.00
CA ASP A 330 -5.49 -13.68 -0.30
C ASP A 330 -4.56 -14.56 0.58
N GLN A 331 -3.27 -14.20 0.70
CA GLN A 331 -2.24 -14.95 1.44
C GLN A 331 -1.66 -14.14 2.60
N MET A 332 -0.96 -14.81 3.51
CA MET A 332 -0.21 -14.13 4.58
C MET A 332 1.07 -13.49 4.03
N ALA A 333 1.18 -12.17 4.17
CA ALA A 333 2.40 -11.40 3.90
C ALA A 333 2.46 -10.21 4.87
N GLY A 334 3.65 -9.86 5.35
CA GLY A 334 3.84 -8.73 6.26
C GLY A 334 3.94 -7.41 5.51
N CYS A 335 3.05 -6.45 5.81
CA CYS A 335 3.06 -5.08 5.32
C CYS A 335 3.53 -4.12 6.42
N VAL A 336 4.78 -4.34 6.87
CA VAL A 336 5.52 -3.56 7.86
C VAL A 336 6.97 -3.48 7.41
N LEU A 337 7.75 -2.52 7.93
CA LEU A 337 9.19 -2.50 7.69
C LEU A 337 9.82 -3.86 8.07
N GLY A 338 10.62 -4.44 7.17
CA GLY A 338 11.15 -5.81 7.28
C GLY A 338 10.32 -6.87 6.57
N GLY A 339 9.07 -6.56 6.19
CA GLY A 339 8.15 -7.46 5.49
C GLY A 339 8.03 -8.82 6.19
N GLY A 340 8.19 -9.90 5.43
CA GLY A 340 8.21 -11.26 5.98
C GLY A 340 9.26 -11.50 7.08
N ALA A 341 10.43 -10.84 7.01
CA ALA A 341 11.47 -11.01 8.02
C ALA A 341 11.09 -10.41 9.39
N ALA A 342 10.14 -9.47 9.42
CA ALA A 342 9.62 -8.91 10.67
C ALA A 342 8.61 -9.83 11.38
N ILE A 343 7.91 -10.71 10.63
CA ILE A 343 6.80 -11.51 11.16
C ILE A 343 7.06 -13.02 11.17
N ASN A 344 8.09 -13.51 10.47
CA ASN A 344 8.40 -14.94 10.41
C ASN A 344 9.02 -15.47 11.72
N ALA A 345 9.30 -16.77 11.76
CA ALA A 345 9.98 -17.42 12.89
C ALA A 345 11.51 -17.20 12.92
N GLY A 346 12.08 -16.47 11.95
CA GLY A 346 13.51 -16.15 11.91
C GLY A 346 14.46 -17.29 11.54
N LEU A 347 13.96 -18.43 11.05
CA LEU A 347 14.78 -19.56 10.58
C LEU A 347 15.82 -19.12 9.53
N TRP A 348 17.07 -19.54 9.68
CA TRP A 348 18.20 -18.99 8.92
C TRP A 348 19.24 -20.03 8.49
N TRP A 349 19.39 -20.17 7.18
CA TRP A 349 20.08 -21.33 6.58
C TRP A 349 21.23 -20.91 5.70
N LYS A 350 22.44 -21.43 5.95
CA LYS A 350 23.51 -21.38 4.95
C LYS A 350 23.07 -22.24 3.77
N PRO A 351 23.00 -21.70 2.54
CA PRO A 351 22.39 -22.41 1.43
C PRO A 351 23.04 -23.74 1.12
N TYR A 352 22.21 -24.74 0.83
CA TYR A 352 22.65 -25.93 0.11
C TYR A 352 22.96 -25.53 -1.34
N THR A 353 24.22 -25.70 -1.75
CA THR A 353 24.69 -25.28 -3.08
C THR A 353 23.92 -25.90 -4.23
N LEU A 354 23.42 -27.13 -4.06
CA LEU A 354 22.65 -27.83 -5.09
C LEU A 354 21.36 -27.09 -5.47
N ASP A 355 20.77 -26.30 -4.58
CA ASP A 355 19.58 -25.50 -4.90
C ASP A 355 19.89 -24.44 -5.97
N TRP A 356 21.04 -23.78 -5.89
CA TRP A 356 21.48 -22.84 -6.93
C TRP A 356 21.80 -23.56 -8.23
N ASP A 357 22.42 -24.74 -8.17
CA ASP A 357 22.82 -25.48 -9.38
C ASP A 357 21.64 -26.14 -10.11
N THR A 358 20.53 -26.42 -9.41
CA THR A 358 19.37 -27.13 -9.97
C THR A 358 18.50 -26.22 -10.83
N ASP A 359 18.02 -25.10 -10.25
CA ASP A 359 16.98 -24.29 -10.88
C ASP A 359 17.50 -22.97 -11.49
N PHE A 360 18.71 -22.53 -11.13
CA PHE A 360 19.23 -21.24 -11.61
C PHE A 360 20.12 -21.35 -12.86
N PRO A 361 20.04 -20.36 -13.77
CA PRO A 361 20.89 -20.30 -14.94
C PRO A 361 22.35 -19.95 -14.58
N ALA A 362 23.24 -20.10 -15.56
CA ALA A 362 24.64 -19.67 -15.44
C ALA A 362 24.73 -18.19 -15.03
N GLY A 363 25.66 -17.85 -14.12
CA GLY A 363 25.75 -16.53 -13.49
C GLY A 363 25.04 -16.44 -12.14
N TRP A 364 24.23 -17.45 -11.79
CA TRP A 364 23.50 -17.61 -10.53
C TRP A 364 23.68 -19.00 -9.90
N ARG A 365 24.60 -19.80 -10.43
CA ARG A 365 24.93 -21.14 -9.90
C ARG A 365 25.74 -21.03 -8.61
N ALA A 366 25.95 -22.14 -7.91
CA ALA A 366 26.59 -22.15 -6.60
C ALA A 366 27.95 -21.42 -6.56
N SER A 367 28.77 -21.59 -7.61
CA SER A 367 30.06 -20.91 -7.75
C SER A 367 29.91 -19.39 -7.86
N ASP A 368 28.89 -18.91 -8.57
CA ASP A 368 28.56 -17.49 -8.73
C ASP A 368 28.02 -16.88 -7.43
N MET A 369 27.30 -17.68 -6.64
CA MET A 369 26.64 -17.26 -5.40
C MET A 369 27.56 -17.31 -4.17
N ALA A 370 28.75 -17.94 -4.27
CA ALA A 370 29.63 -18.18 -3.14
C ALA A 370 30.09 -16.89 -2.43
N ALA A 371 30.45 -15.86 -3.18
CA ALA A 371 30.91 -14.58 -2.63
C ALA A 371 29.78 -13.83 -1.91
N ALA A 372 28.59 -13.76 -2.53
CA ALA A 372 27.39 -13.20 -1.92
C ALA A 372 27.01 -13.95 -0.64
N THR A 373 27.03 -15.29 -0.69
CA THR A 373 26.79 -16.15 0.48
C THR A 373 27.75 -15.81 1.63
N LYS A 374 29.04 -15.66 1.35
CA LYS A 374 30.05 -15.30 2.36
C LYS A 374 29.75 -13.94 3.00
N ARG A 375 29.38 -12.93 2.21
CA ARG A 375 29.04 -11.59 2.74
C ARG A 375 27.79 -11.62 3.62
N VAL A 376 26.75 -12.32 3.18
CA VAL A 376 25.51 -12.47 3.95
C VAL A 376 25.78 -13.14 5.30
N PHE A 377 26.52 -14.25 5.33
CA PHE A 377 26.82 -14.96 6.58
C PHE A 377 27.89 -14.25 7.44
N SER A 378 28.65 -13.32 6.87
CA SER A 378 29.48 -12.41 7.66
C SER A 378 28.64 -11.34 8.38
N ARG A 379 27.51 -10.93 7.80
CA ARG A 379 26.62 -9.88 8.33
C ARG A 379 25.58 -10.46 9.29
N ILE A 380 25.04 -11.62 8.93
CA ILE A 380 24.02 -12.37 9.68
C ILE A 380 24.53 -13.82 9.78
N PRO A 381 25.41 -14.14 10.76
CA PRO A 381 25.97 -15.48 10.92
C PRO A 381 24.91 -16.51 11.31
N GLY A 382 23.88 -16.07 12.02
CA GLY A 382 22.87 -16.91 12.65
C GLY A 382 23.36 -17.58 13.93
N THR A 383 22.46 -18.25 14.64
CA THR A 383 22.72 -19.00 15.87
C THR A 383 21.66 -20.08 16.06
N ASP A 384 22.05 -21.26 16.57
CA ASP A 384 21.14 -22.31 17.02
C ASP A 384 20.97 -22.35 18.56
N ALA A 385 21.59 -21.37 19.25
CA ALA A 385 21.43 -21.09 20.67
C ALA A 385 21.22 -19.58 20.87
N PRO A 386 19.99 -19.08 20.66
CA PRO A 386 19.73 -17.63 20.61
C PRO A 386 19.74 -16.94 21.98
N SER A 387 19.65 -17.70 23.07
CA SER A 387 19.77 -17.17 24.44
C SER A 387 21.19 -16.69 24.72
N ALA A 388 21.34 -15.53 25.34
CA ALA A 388 22.65 -14.93 25.61
C ALA A 388 23.54 -15.76 26.55
N ASP A 389 22.98 -16.69 27.31
CA ASP A 389 23.72 -17.61 28.18
C ASP A 389 24.21 -18.88 27.46
N GLY A 390 24.00 -18.97 26.15
CA GLY A 390 24.41 -20.09 25.31
C GLY A 390 23.59 -21.37 25.50
N LYS A 391 22.49 -21.32 26.27
CA LYS A 391 21.59 -22.46 26.46
C LYS A 391 20.46 -22.46 25.45
N VAL A 392 19.86 -23.63 25.29
CA VAL A 392 18.59 -23.82 24.60
C VAL A 392 17.61 -24.39 25.62
N TYR A 393 16.42 -23.82 25.70
CA TYR A 393 15.42 -24.10 26.72
C TYR A 393 14.34 -25.03 26.17
N ILE A 394 13.76 -25.82 27.08
CA ILE A 394 12.67 -26.77 26.81
C ILE A 394 13.07 -27.72 25.67
N GLN A 395 14.10 -28.54 25.90
CA GLN A 395 14.68 -29.44 24.88
C GLN A 395 14.10 -30.85 24.93
N GLU A 396 13.19 -31.15 25.83
CA GLU A 396 12.68 -32.50 26.07
C GLU A 396 11.99 -33.07 24.81
N GLY A 397 11.13 -32.27 24.16
CA GLY A 397 10.53 -32.66 22.87
C GLY A 397 11.56 -32.76 21.74
N PHE A 398 12.63 -31.95 21.78
CA PHE A 398 13.73 -32.09 20.83
C PHE A 398 14.46 -33.41 21.03
N ASP A 399 14.79 -33.77 22.26
CA ASP A 399 15.56 -34.95 22.62
C ASP A 399 14.82 -36.24 22.27
N VAL A 400 13.49 -36.28 22.44
CA VAL A 400 12.64 -37.41 22.02
C VAL A 400 12.79 -37.69 20.52
N LEU A 401 12.58 -36.68 19.68
CA LEU A 401 12.62 -36.85 18.23
C LEU A 401 14.04 -37.00 17.70
N ALA A 402 15.01 -36.22 18.22
CA ALA A 402 16.41 -36.30 17.84
C ALA A 402 17.02 -37.68 18.20
N GLY A 403 16.74 -38.18 19.40
CA GLY A 403 17.15 -39.52 19.83
C GLY A 403 16.51 -40.62 18.97
N GLY A 404 15.23 -40.47 18.65
CA GLY A 404 14.53 -41.38 17.73
C GLY A 404 15.13 -41.39 16.32
N LEU A 405 15.38 -40.22 15.74
CA LEU A 405 16.01 -40.07 14.42
C LEU A 405 17.41 -40.70 14.41
N ALA A 406 18.22 -40.45 15.43
CA ALA A 406 19.55 -41.05 15.58
C ALA A 406 19.48 -42.58 15.66
N ALA A 407 18.58 -43.14 16.47
CA ALA A 407 18.36 -44.58 16.56
C ALA A 407 17.81 -45.18 15.25
N GLY A 408 17.08 -44.37 14.47
CA GLY A 408 16.62 -44.68 13.12
C GLY A 408 17.69 -44.55 12.02
N GLY A 409 18.94 -44.25 12.37
CA GLY A 409 20.07 -44.16 11.45
C GLY A 409 20.28 -42.79 10.79
N TRP A 410 19.61 -41.74 11.26
CA TRP A 410 19.84 -40.38 10.78
C TRP A 410 21.04 -39.75 11.50
N ARG A 411 21.74 -38.84 10.83
CA ARG A 411 22.94 -38.19 11.38
C ARG A 411 22.63 -36.78 11.88
N GLN A 412 23.04 -36.48 13.12
CA GLN A 412 23.04 -35.10 13.61
C GLN A 412 24.12 -34.27 12.92
N VAL A 413 23.79 -33.05 12.51
CA VAL A 413 24.72 -32.08 11.92
C VAL A 413 24.52 -30.70 12.54
N SER A 414 25.53 -29.84 12.47
CA SER A 414 25.32 -28.39 12.57
C SER A 414 24.85 -27.90 11.21
N ALA A 415 23.61 -27.42 11.13
CA ALA A 415 22.94 -27.15 9.84
C ALA A 415 23.69 -26.15 8.95
N ASN A 416 24.28 -25.12 9.57
CA ASN A 416 24.99 -24.04 8.86
C ASN A 416 26.50 -24.32 8.68
N ASP A 417 27.09 -25.24 9.44
CA ASP A 417 28.46 -25.70 9.22
C ASP A 417 28.54 -26.79 8.14
N ALA A 418 27.49 -27.60 8.01
CA ALA A 418 27.37 -28.66 7.02
C ALA A 418 26.16 -28.44 6.07
N PRO A 419 26.11 -27.31 5.32
CA PRO A 419 24.94 -26.95 4.51
C PRO A 419 24.61 -27.97 3.42
N GLY A 420 25.61 -28.70 2.90
CA GLY A 420 25.44 -29.74 1.88
C GLY A 420 24.97 -31.11 2.40
N GLN A 421 24.85 -31.30 3.72
CA GLN A 421 24.35 -32.55 4.29
C GLN A 421 22.84 -32.38 4.55
N LYS A 422 22.02 -32.81 3.59
CA LYS A 422 20.55 -32.65 3.57
C LYS A 422 19.79 -33.94 3.25
N ASN A 423 20.46 -35.08 3.41
CA ASN A 423 19.89 -36.41 3.20
C ASN A 423 20.10 -37.26 4.46
N ARG A 424 19.00 -37.75 5.06
CA ARG A 424 18.98 -38.48 6.34
C ARG A 424 19.77 -37.78 7.46
N THR A 425 19.54 -36.49 7.60
CA THR A 425 20.20 -35.64 8.60
C THR A 425 19.22 -34.86 9.46
N PHE A 426 19.59 -34.55 10.70
CA PHE A 426 18.85 -33.66 11.59
C PHE A 426 19.77 -32.67 12.30
N ALA A 427 19.23 -31.56 12.78
CA ALA A 427 19.98 -30.50 13.44
C ALA A 427 19.11 -29.75 14.46
N ARG A 428 19.78 -28.97 15.32
CA ARG A 428 19.13 -27.87 16.03
C ARG A 428 18.72 -26.78 15.04
N THR A 429 17.73 -26.00 15.44
CA THR A 429 17.14 -24.95 14.62
C THR A 429 18.02 -23.70 14.60
N PRO A 430 18.59 -23.29 13.45
CA PRO A 430 19.32 -22.04 13.34
C PRO A 430 18.38 -20.86 13.06
N TYR A 431 18.65 -19.73 13.70
CA TYR A 431 17.90 -18.49 13.59
C TYR A 431 18.78 -17.33 13.14
N MET A 432 18.17 -16.30 12.52
CA MET A 432 18.83 -15.04 12.16
C MET A 432 18.96 -14.08 13.36
N PHE A 433 18.63 -14.55 14.56
CA PHE A 433 18.60 -13.79 15.79
C PHE A 433 20.00 -13.31 16.19
N ALA A 434 20.03 -12.20 16.90
CA ALA A 434 21.25 -11.65 17.46
C ALA A 434 20.93 -11.03 18.83
N HIS A 435 21.76 -11.32 19.84
CA HIS A 435 21.59 -10.80 21.20
C HIS A 435 20.20 -11.06 21.81
N GLY A 436 19.61 -12.23 21.54
CA GLY A 436 18.28 -12.62 22.03
C GLY A 436 17.10 -11.86 21.40
N GLU A 437 17.33 -11.10 20.33
CA GLU A 437 16.31 -10.36 19.56
C GLU A 437 16.27 -10.87 18.10
N ARG A 438 15.21 -10.50 17.37
CA ARG A 438 14.91 -10.96 16.00
C ARG A 438 16.06 -10.87 14.99
N GLY A 439 16.99 -9.93 15.13
CA GLY A 439 18.14 -9.80 14.24
C GLY A 439 17.77 -9.56 12.76
N GLY A 440 18.40 -10.33 11.85
CA GLY A 440 18.11 -10.31 10.42
C GLY A 440 18.45 -8.99 9.69
N PRO A 441 17.88 -8.76 8.49
CA PRO A 441 18.20 -7.59 7.65
C PRO A 441 17.94 -6.23 8.32
N MET A 442 16.89 -6.13 9.15
CA MET A 442 16.55 -4.90 9.86
C MET A 442 17.59 -4.50 10.91
N ALA A 443 18.24 -5.47 11.55
CA ALA A 443 19.25 -5.24 12.58
C ALA A 443 20.67 -5.09 12.01
N THR A 444 20.86 -5.28 10.71
CA THR A 444 22.16 -5.31 10.05
C THR A 444 22.21 -4.37 8.85
N TYR A 445 21.74 -4.82 7.68
CA TYR A 445 21.73 -4.07 6.42
C TYR A 445 21.03 -2.72 6.54
N LEU A 446 19.87 -2.66 7.19
CA LEU A 446 19.16 -1.38 7.33
C LEU A 446 19.89 -0.42 8.27
N VAL A 447 20.60 -0.93 9.28
CA VAL A 447 21.40 -0.11 10.20
C VAL A 447 22.55 0.56 9.45
N SER A 448 23.28 -0.17 8.61
CA SER A 448 24.35 0.43 7.80
C SER A 448 23.81 1.39 6.74
N ALA A 449 22.68 1.07 6.09
CA ALA A 449 22.04 1.96 5.12
C ALA A 449 21.60 3.29 5.74
N ALA A 450 20.90 3.23 6.87
CA ALA A 450 20.40 4.41 7.58
C ALA A 450 21.51 5.35 8.07
N GLY A 451 22.72 4.84 8.27
CA GLY A 451 23.89 5.65 8.62
C GLY A 451 24.44 6.49 7.46
N ARG A 452 24.00 6.27 6.21
CA ARG A 452 24.52 6.97 5.03
C ARG A 452 23.67 8.18 4.64
N PRO A 453 24.26 9.34 4.33
CA PRO A 453 23.50 10.56 4.02
C PRO A 453 22.75 10.49 2.68
N ASN A 454 23.21 9.64 1.76
CA ASN A 454 22.64 9.37 0.44
C ASN A 454 21.50 8.32 0.46
N PHE A 455 21.15 7.79 1.63
CA PHE A 455 20.02 6.87 1.80
C PHE A 455 18.82 7.61 2.42
N LYS A 456 17.62 7.33 1.91
CA LYS A 456 16.34 7.80 2.45
C LYS A 456 15.37 6.63 2.59
N LEU A 457 14.55 6.66 3.64
CA LEU A 457 13.49 5.69 3.91
C LEU A 457 12.16 6.41 4.03
N TRP A 458 11.18 6.03 3.21
CA TRP A 458 9.80 6.48 3.31
C TRP A 458 8.93 5.28 3.70
N MET A 459 8.23 5.40 4.82
CA MET A 459 7.27 4.39 5.30
C MET A 459 5.84 4.88 5.05
N ASN A 460 4.85 4.04 5.36
CA ASN A 460 3.43 4.35 5.18
C ASN A 460 3.05 4.73 3.74
N THR A 461 3.87 4.36 2.75
CA THR A 461 3.79 4.85 1.37
C THR A 461 3.70 3.67 0.42
N ALA A 462 2.55 3.49 -0.22
CA ALA A 462 2.37 2.44 -1.23
C ALA A 462 2.79 2.94 -2.61
N VAL A 463 3.56 2.14 -3.35
CA VAL A 463 3.79 2.36 -4.78
C VAL A 463 2.62 1.75 -5.55
N ARG A 464 1.92 2.58 -6.34
CA ARG A 464 0.84 2.10 -7.21
C ARG A 464 1.39 1.36 -8.43
N ARG A 465 2.36 2.00 -9.10
CA ARG A 465 2.97 1.56 -10.37
C ARG A 465 4.24 2.38 -10.67
N VAL A 466 5.01 1.94 -11.66
CA VAL A 466 6.04 2.78 -12.27
C VAL A 466 5.46 3.64 -13.39
N VAL A 467 5.99 4.86 -13.55
CA VAL A 467 5.67 5.77 -14.65
C VAL A 467 6.75 5.62 -15.71
N ARG A 468 6.36 5.34 -16.96
CA ARG A 468 7.32 5.02 -18.04
C ARG A 468 6.91 5.58 -19.39
N ASP A 469 7.91 5.87 -20.21
CA ASP A 469 7.79 6.14 -21.64
C ASP A 469 8.42 4.96 -22.41
N GLY A 470 7.60 4.18 -23.10
CA GLY A 470 8.02 2.90 -23.67
C GLY A 470 8.64 1.99 -22.60
N GLY A 471 9.88 1.53 -22.83
CA GLY A 471 10.65 0.70 -21.91
C GLY A 471 11.49 1.47 -20.88
N HIS A 472 11.43 2.81 -20.85
CA HIS A 472 12.20 3.62 -19.90
C HIS A 472 11.32 4.16 -18.77
N VAL A 473 11.62 3.79 -17.54
CA VAL A 473 10.94 4.30 -16.35
C VAL A 473 11.46 5.69 -16.01
N THR A 474 10.57 6.66 -15.79
CA THR A 474 10.91 8.04 -15.43
C THR A 474 10.64 8.34 -13.95
N GLY A 475 9.79 7.55 -13.30
CA GLY A 475 9.40 7.76 -11.91
C GLY A 475 8.46 6.67 -11.37
N LEU A 476 7.93 6.90 -10.18
CA LEU A 476 6.98 6.01 -9.51
C LEU A 476 5.81 6.82 -8.96
N GLU A 477 4.59 6.31 -9.16
CA GLU A 477 3.40 6.88 -8.56
C GLU A 477 3.19 6.28 -7.16
N VAL A 478 3.11 7.15 -6.15
CA VAL A 478 2.94 6.78 -4.75
C VAL A 478 1.66 7.34 -4.16
N GLU A 479 1.07 6.57 -3.24
CA GLU A 479 -0.07 6.95 -2.44
C GLU A 479 0.22 6.71 -0.95
N ALA A 480 -0.31 7.60 -0.10
CA ALA A 480 -0.18 7.42 1.34
C ALA A 480 -1.07 6.26 1.78
N PHE A 481 -0.47 5.19 2.29
CA PHE A 481 -1.18 4.04 2.84
C PHE A 481 -1.63 4.30 4.28
N ARG A 482 -0.90 5.15 5.01
CA ARG A 482 -1.23 5.65 6.35
C ARG A 482 -0.74 7.09 6.50
N ASP A 483 -1.12 7.73 7.61
CA ASP A 483 -0.66 9.06 7.96
C ASP A 483 0.87 9.18 7.91
N GLY A 484 1.34 10.31 7.37
CA GLY A 484 2.76 10.57 7.14
C GLY A 484 3.33 9.88 5.90
N GLY A 485 2.55 9.07 5.19
CA GLY A 485 2.90 8.54 3.88
C GLY A 485 2.95 9.61 2.79
N TYR A 486 3.68 9.34 1.71
CA TYR A 486 3.82 10.28 0.60
C TYR A 486 2.79 10.06 -0.52
N VAL A 487 2.38 11.15 -1.17
CA VAL A 487 1.48 11.13 -2.33
C VAL A 487 2.07 11.92 -3.51
N GLY A 488 1.97 11.38 -4.72
CA GLY A 488 2.42 12.02 -5.96
C GLY A 488 3.38 11.17 -6.77
N THR A 489 4.32 11.80 -7.48
CA THR A 489 5.29 11.10 -8.34
C THR A 489 6.72 11.32 -7.87
N VAL A 490 7.42 10.23 -7.57
CA VAL A 490 8.86 10.22 -7.29
C VAL A 490 9.61 10.14 -8.61
N ASN A 491 10.41 11.15 -8.93
CA ASN A 491 11.19 11.18 -10.16
C ASN A 491 12.54 10.49 -9.98
N LEU A 492 13.01 9.85 -11.04
CA LEU A 492 14.36 9.29 -11.11
C LEU A 492 15.36 10.33 -11.62
N THR A 493 16.65 10.13 -11.30
CA THR A 493 17.73 10.87 -11.98
C THR A 493 17.58 10.63 -13.48
N ALA A 494 17.51 11.71 -14.26
CA ALA A 494 17.22 11.63 -15.68
C ALA A 494 18.22 10.71 -16.41
N VAL A 495 17.71 9.84 -17.29
CA VAL A 495 18.46 8.84 -18.08
C VAL A 495 19.02 7.70 -17.23
N THR A 496 19.77 7.98 -16.17
CA THR A 496 20.57 6.99 -15.45
C THR A 496 19.86 6.33 -14.28
N GLY A 497 18.78 6.94 -13.77
CA GLY A 497 18.07 6.44 -12.60
C GLY A 497 17.38 5.10 -12.87
N ARG A 498 17.33 4.24 -11.85
CA ARG A 498 16.85 2.86 -11.92
C ARG A 498 15.84 2.58 -10.81
N VAL A 499 14.92 1.65 -11.06
CA VAL A 499 13.95 1.15 -10.08
C VAL A 499 14.21 -0.30 -9.78
N VAL A 500 14.18 -0.67 -8.51
CA VAL A 500 14.24 -2.06 -8.06
C VAL A 500 12.95 -2.40 -7.31
N LEU A 501 12.13 -3.28 -7.88
CA LEU A 501 10.95 -3.81 -7.23
C LEU A 501 11.36 -4.93 -6.27
N SER A 502 11.08 -4.74 -5.00
CA SER A 502 11.37 -5.67 -3.90
C SER A 502 10.13 -5.86 -3.00
N ALA A 503 8.94 -5.72 -3.57
CA ALA A 503 7.65 -5.73 -2.89
C ALA A 503 7.11 -7.16 -2.65
N GLY A 504 7.93 -8.18 -2.92
CA GLY A 504 7.62 -9.59 -2.71
C GLY A 504 6.87 -10.21 -3.89
N THR A 505 6.70 -11.53 -3.82
CA THR A 505 6.10 -12.37 -4.87
C THR A 505 4.78 -11.82 -5.42
N PHE A 506 3.89 -11.36 -4.54
CA PHE A 506 2.61 -10.80 -4.93
C PHE A 506 2.70 -9.29 -5.25
N GLY A 507 3.41 -8.52 -4.42
CA GLY A 507 3.49 -7.07 -4.55
C GLY A 507 4.21 -6.61 -5.82
N SER A 508 5.37 -7.21 -6.13
CA SER A 508 6.14 -6.88 -7.33
C SER A 508 5.38 -7.27 -8.61
N ALA A 509 4.73 -8.44 -8.62
CA ALA A 509 3.87 -8.86 -9.73
C ALA A 509 2.68 -7.89 -9.95
N LYS A 510 2.03 -7.45 -8.86
CA LYS A 510 0.95 -6.45 -8.91
C LYS A 510 1.44 -5.13 -9.49
N ILE A 511 2.59 -4.62 -9.05
CA ILE A 511 3.18 -3.37 -9.56
C ILE A 511 3.48 -3.49 -11.06
N LEU A 512 4.05 -4.61 -11.52
CA LEU A 512 4.30 -4.85 -12.94
C LEU A 512 2.99 -4.81 -13.75
N MET A 513 1.97 -5.56 -13.32
CA MET A 513 0.67 -5.59 -14.02
C MET A 513 0.02 -4.19 -14.07
N ARG A 514 0.04 -3.43 -12.96
CA ARG A 514 -0.44 -2.03 -12.90
C ARG A 514 0.38 -1.06 -13.74
N SER A 515 1.60 -1.45 -14.13
CA SER A 515 2.50 -0.72 -15.01
C SER A 515 2.39 -1.15 -16.48
N GLY A 516 1.40 -1.98 -16.84
CA GLY A 516 1.23 -2.49 -18.20
C GLY A 516 2.29 -3.52 -18.59
N ILE A 517 2.83 -4.28 -17.64
CA ILE A 517 3.83 -5.33 -17.87
C ILE A 517 3.30 -6.64 -17.27
N GLY A 518 3.03 -7.62 -18.12
CA GLY A 518 2.44 -8.90 -17.70
C GLY A 518 1.52 -9.51 -18.76
N PRO A 519 0.86 -10.63 -18.43
CA PRO A 519 0.02 -11.33 -19.39
C PRO A 519 -1.16 -10.46 -19.83
N LYS A 520 -1.46 -10.45 -21.13
CA LYS A 520 -2.51 -9.60 -21.71
C LYS A 520 -3.87 -9.71 -21.01
N ASP A 521 -4.27 -10.90 -20.57
CA ASP A 521 -5.50 -11.13 -19.81
C ASP A 521 -5.51 -10.37 -18.48
N GLN A 522 -4.37 -10.33 -17.78
CA GLN A 522 -4.21 -9.62 -16.51
C GLN A 522 -4.14 -8.10 -16.69
N LEU A 523 -3.47 -7.64 -17.76
CA LEU A 523 -3.43 -6.22 -18.09
C LEU A 523 -4.82 -5.66 -18.43
N GLN A 524 -5.65 -6.47 -19.10
CA GLN A 524 -7.05 -6.10 -19.36
C GLN A 524 -7.87 -5.95 -18.07
N VAL A 525 -7.62 -6.79 -17.05
CA VAL A 525 -8.27 -6.64 -15.73
C VAL A 525 -7.91 -5.29 -15.10
N VAL A 526 -6.64 -4.89 -15.15
CA VAL A 526 -6.20 -3.58 -14.65
C VAL A 526 -6.84 -2.45 -15.45
N GLN A 527 -6.84 -2.54 -16.78
CA GLN A 527 -7.43 -1.53 -17.66
C GLN A 527 -8.93 -1.33 -17.41
N ASN A 528 -9.64 -2.41 -17.05
CA ASN A 528 -11.05 -2.38 -16.74
C ASN A 528 -11.36 -2.03 -15.26
N SER A 529 -10.34 -1.84 -14.43
CA SER A 529 -10.52 -1.51 -13.01
C SER A 529 -10.95 -0.06 -12.82
N SER A 530 -11.78 0.19 -11.80
CA SER A 530 -12.22 1.56 -11.45
C SER A 530 -11.10 2.43 -10.89
N ALA A 531 -10.10 1.82 -10.25
CA ALA A 531 -9.01 2.55 -9.59
C ALA A 531 -7.92 3.02 -10.57
N ASP A 532 -7.59 2.21 -11.58
CA ASP A 532 -6.45 2.48 -12.46
C ASP A 532 -6.82 2.69 -13.93
N GLY A 533 -7.97 2.18 -14.40
CA GLY A 533 -8.29 2.08 -15.82
C GLY A 533 -8.14 3.38 -16.60
N SER A 534 -8.65 4.49 -16.05
CA SER A 534 -8.60 5.82 -16.70
C SER A 534 -7.20 6.43 -16.79
N THR A 535 -6.25 5.95 -15.98
CA THR A 535 -4.89 6.48 -15.94
C THR A 535 -3.84 5.45 -16.34
N MET A 536 -4.23 4.20 -16.65
CA MET A 536 -3.33 3.13 -17.06
C MET A 536 -2.60 3.50 -18.35
N ILE A 537 -1.35 3.05 -18.47
CA ILE A 537 -0.59 3.24 -19.70
C ILE A 537 -1.32 2.63 -20.90
N ASP A 538 -1.23 3.31 -22.04
CA ASP A 538 -1.82 2.89 -23.31
C ASP A 538 -1.42 1.45 -23.67
N GLN A 539 -2.39 0.69 -24.17
CA GLN A 539 -2.22 -0.70 -24.59
C GLN A 539 -1.09 -0.89 -25.61
N LYS A 540 -0.82 0.11 -26.46
CA LYS A 540 0.29 0.06 -27.43
C LYS A 540 1.67 -0.01 -26.78
N SER A 541 1.77 0.32 -25.49
CA SER A 541 3.00 0.30 -24.70
C SER A 541 3.03 -0.86 -23.72
N TRP A 542 2.08 -1.79 -23.77
CA TRP A 542 2.12 -2.98 -22.92
C TRP A 542 3.30 -3.88 -23.30
N ILE A 543 3.88 -4.53 -22.28
CA ILE A 543 4.94 -5.53 -22.45
C ILE A 543 4.39 -6.87 -21.98
N ASP A 544 4.18 -7.79 -22.93
CA ASP A 544 3.66 -9.13 -22.64
C ASP A 544 4.78 -10.00 -22.05
N LEU A 545 4.65 -10.33 -20.77
CA LEU A 545 5.58 -11.16 -20.01
C LEU A 545 4.79 -12.11 -19.10
N PRO A 546 5.33 -13.28 -18.75
CA PRO A 546 4.65 -14.29 -17.94
C PRO A 546 4.59 -13.92 -16.44
N VAL A 547 4.32 -12.65 -16.10
CA VAL A 547 4.15 -12.20 -14.70
C VAL A 547 2.98 -12.95 -14.05
N GLY A 548 3.22 -13.51 -12.87
CA GLY A 548 2.24 -14.30 -12.11
C GLY A 548 2.25 -15.80 -12.44
N TYR A 549 2.86 -16.23 -13.56
CA TYR A 549 3.12 -17.65 -13.82
C TYR A 549 4.26 -18.18 -12.93
N ASN A 550 4.49 -19.50 -12.97
CA ASN A 550 5.55 -20.16 -12.19
C ASN A 550 5.43 -19.93 -10.66
N LEU A 551 4.23 -19.59 -10.17
CA LEU A 551 3.98 -19.45 -8.75
C LEU A 551 4.31 -20.78 -8.07
N ILE A 552 5.12 -20.74 -7.03
CA ILE A 552 5.53 -21.91 -6.26
C ILE A 552 5.59 -21.57 -4.78
N ASP A 553 5.35 -22.58 -3.94
CA ASP A 553 5.54 -22.57 -2.49
C ASP A 553 5.95 -23.99 -2.10
N HIS A 554 6.62 -24.15 -0.94
CA HIS A 554 6.81 -25.49 -0.39
C HIS A 554 5.44 -26.14 -0.19
N THR A 555 5.30 -27.42 -0.56
CA THR A 555 4.07 -28.16 -0.23
C THR A 555 4.15 -28.66 1.20
N ASN A 556 3.35 -28.08 2.10
CA ASN A 556 3.29 -28.49 3.50
C ASN A 556 2.39 -29.74 3.70
N THR A 557 2.87 -30.68 4.49
CA THR A 557 2.07 -31.79 5.04
C THR A 557 2.38 -31.96 6.52
N ASP A 558 1.44 -31.58 7.38
CA ASP A 558 1.58 -31.75 8.83
C ASP A 558 1.34 -33.20 9.22
N THR A 559 2.20 -33.72 10.11
CA THR A 559 2.00 -34.96 10.87
C THR A 559 2.07 -34.64 12.36
N VAL A 560 1.45 -35.47 13.20
CA VAL A 560 1.36 -35.17 14.65
C VAL A 560 1.69 -36.41 15.46
N VAL A 561 2.54 -36.24 16.47
CA VAL A 561 2.87 -37.26 17.46
C VAL A 561 2.63 -36.74 18.88
N SER A 562 2.53 -37.64 19.85
CA SER A 562 2.52 -37.31 21.27
C SER A 562 3.52 -38.20 22.02
N HIS A 563 4.13 -37.65 23.07
CA HIS A 563 5.04 -38.39 23.92
C HIS A 563 4.99 -37.84 25.37
N PRO A 564 5.13 -38.68 26.41
CA PRO A 564 5.06 -38.23 27.81
C PRO A 564 6.10 -37.18 28.22
N ASP A 565 7.26 -37.18 27.57
CA ASP A 565 8.36 -36.25 27.89
C ASP A 565 8.29 -34.94 27.10
N VAL A 566 7.32 -34.74 26.21
CA VAL A 566 7.15 -33.45 25.54
C VAL A 566 6.71 -32.40 26.57
N VAL A 567 7.28 -31.21 26.46
CA VAL A 567 6.98 -30.05 27.31
C VAL A 567 6.54 -28.86 26.45
N PHE A 568 5.36 -28.33 26.74
CA PHE A 568 4.64 -27.30 26.03
C PHE A 568 4.78 -26.00 26.77
N TYR A 569 4.98 -24.94 26.01
CA TYR A 569 5.04 -23.58 26.52
C TYR A 569 4.02 -22.75 25.76
N ASP A 570 3.10 -22.10 26.49
CA ASP A 570 2.08 -21.27 25.89
C ASP A 570 2.64 -19.89 25.51
N PHE A 571 3.13 -19.78 24.28
CA PHE A 571 3.62 -18.52 23.72
C PHE A 571 2.48 -17.52 23.42
N TYR A 572 1.24 -17.97 23.25
CA TYR A 572 0.11 -17.06 23.08
C TYR A 572 -0.24 -16.38 24.41
N GLN A 573 -0.28 -17.15 25.50
CA GLN A 573 -0.43 -16.59 26.84
C GLN A 573 0.74 -15.66 27.19
N ALA A 574 1.97 -15.96 26.76
CA ALA A 574 3.13 -15.09 26.97
C ALA A 574 3.01 -13.70 26.32
N TYR A 575 2.11 -13.51 25.35
CA TYR A 575 1.81 -12.17 24.83
C TYR A 575 1.10 -11.31 25.88
N THR A 576 0.12 -11.84 26.60
CA THR A 576 -0.68 -11.06 27.57
C THR A 576 -0.21 -11.19 29.02
N ASP A 577 0.14 -12.40 29.45
CA ASP A 577 0.49 -12.75 30.82
C ASP A 577 1.65 -13.76 30.85
N PRO A 578 2.90 -13.32 30.54
CA PRO A 578 4.05 -14.19 30.52
C PRO A 578 4.42 -14.71 31.91
N ILE A 579 4.96 -15.93 31.98
CA ILE A 579 5.53 -16.49 33.20
C ILE A 579 6.55 -15.49 33.77
N PRO A 580 6.40 -15.02 35.03
CA PRO A 580 7.18 -13.90 35.56
C PRO A 580 8.70 -14.10 35.46
N SER A 581 9.21 -15.30 35.73
CA SER A 581 10.64 -15.61 35.62
C SER A 581 11.16 -15.51 34.19
N ASP A 582 10.39 -15.96 33.20
CA ASP A 582 10.81 -15.94 31.80
C ASP A 582 10.79 -14.53 31.23
N LYS A 583 9.78 -13.74 31.62
CA LYS A 583 9.73 -12.30 31.36
C LYS A 583 10.97 -11.60 31.95
N ASP A 584 11.29 -11.84 33.21
CA ASP A 584 12.40 -11.18 33.90
C ASP A 584 13.76 -11.61 33.32
N HIS A 585 13.94 -12.89 32.98
CA HIS A 585 15.14 -13.37 32.27
C HIS A 585 15.31 -12.69 30.91
N TYR A 586 14.23 -12.55 30.15
CA TYR A 586 14.28 -11.91 28.83
C TYR A 586 14.60 -10.42 28.94
N LEU A 587 13.90 -9.70 29.81
CA LEU A 587 14.05 -8.25 29.99
C LEU A 587 15.43 -7.88 30.53
N ASN A 588 15.93 -8.61 31.54
CA ASN A 588 17.15 -8.27 32.25
C ASN A 588 18.41 -8.85 31.61
N GLY A 589 18.31 -10.02 30.96
CA GLY A 589 19.49 -10.78 30.50
C GLY A 589 19.48 -11.17 29.02
N ARG A 590 18.35 -11.00 28.31
CA ARG A 590 18.14 -11.62 26.98
C ARG A 590 18.43 -13.12 27.01
N THR A 591 17.90 -13.79 28.02
CA THR A 591 17.99 -15.24 28.21
C THR A 591 16.61 -15.87 28.34
N GLY A 592 16.54 -17.21 28.29
CA GLY A 592 15.30 -17.94 28.49
C GLY A 592 14.50 -18.20 27.22
N ILE A 593 13.37 -18.89 27.39
CA ILE A 593 12.53 -19.40 26.30
C ILE A 593 12.01 -18.32 25.35
N LEU A 594 11.81 -17.08 25.81
CA LEU A 594 11.35 -15.96 24.97
C LEU A 594 12.40 -15.48 23.95
N THR A 595 13.65 -15.94 24.05
CA THR A 595 14.71 -15.72 23.04
C THR A 595 14.64 -16.71 21.88
N GLN A 596 13.88 -17.81 22.03
CA GLN A 596 13.58 -18.77 20.97
C GLN A 596 12.30 -18.37 20.25
N ALA A 597 12.17 -18.78 18.98
CA ALA A 597 10.92 -18.55 18.24
C ALA A 597 9.76 -19.31 18.88
N ALA A 598 8.57 -18.74 18.78
CA ALA A 598 7.32 -19.43 19.06
C ALA A 598 6.81 -20.19 17.82
N PRO A 599 6.12 -21.35 18.00
CA PRO A 599 6.17 -22.15 19.22
C PRO A 599 7.56 -22.79 19.34
N ASN A 600 7.86 -23.52 20.41
CA ASN A 600 9.21 -24.06 20.59
C ASN A 600 9.56 -25.04 19.44
N ILE A 601 10.48 -24.63 18.57
CA ILE A 601 10.85 -25.36 17.36
C ILE A 601 11.93 -26.39 17.71
N GLY A 602 11.54 -27.67 17.66
CA GLY A 602 12.39 -28.83 17.95
C GLY A 602 13.37 -29.14 16.80
N PRO A 603 13.64 -30.43 16.49
CA PRO A 603 14.63 -30.75 15.48
C PRO A 603 14.13 -30.38 14.09
N ILE A 604 15.09 -29.94 13.28
CA ILE A 604 14.93 -29.79 11.84
C ILE A 604 15.62 -30.96 11.18
N PHE A 605 14.99 -31.57 10.19
CA PHE A 605 15.56 -32.74 9.52
C PHE A 605 15.24 -32.78 8.03
N TRP A 606 16.06 -33.50 7.27
CA TRP A 606 16.03 -33.50 5.81
C TRP A 606 16.24 -34.88 5.23
N ASP A 607 15.56 -35.14 4.12
CA ASP A 607 15.68 -36.36 3.32
C ASP A 607 15.68 -36.00 1.82
N GLU A 608 16.35 -36.80 1.00
CA GLU A 608 16.31 -36.65 -0.46
C GLU A 608 15.72 -37.92 -1.08
N ILE A 609 14.64 -37.76 -1.83
CA ILE A 609 13.89 -38.89 -2.40
C ILE A 609 14.00 -38.84 -3.91
N LYS A 610 14.61 -39.87 -4.50
CA LYS A 610 14.63 -40.05 -5.95
C LYS A 610 13.30 -40.65 -6.40
N GLY A 611 12.52 -39.87 -7.12
CA GLY A 611 11.25 -40.28 -7.71
C GLY A 611 11.43 -41.32 -8.81
N SER A 612 10.32 -41.97 -9.16
CA SER A 612 10.24 -42.92 -10.27
C SER A 612 10.54 -42.28 -11.64
N ASP A 613 10.32 -40.97 -11.75
CA ASP A 613 10.72 -40.09 -12.87
C ASP A 613 12.22 -39.76 -12.92
N GLY A 614 13.00 -40.22 -11.94
CA GLY A 614 14.43 -39.95 -11.85
C GLY A 614 14.79 -38.60 -11.23
N ILE A 615 13.81 -37.76 -10.86
CA ILE A 615 14.04 -36.47 -10.22
C ILE A 615 14.23 -36.67 -8.72
N VAL A 616 15.29 -36.04 -8.16
CA VAL A 616 15.50 -36.02 -6.71
C VAL A 616 14.72 -34.85 -6.11
N ARG A 617 13.77 -35.18 -5.25
CA ARG A 617 12.94 -34.24 -4.50
C ARG A 617 13.47 -34.08 -3.08
N GLN A 618 13.68 -32.85 -2.68
CA GLN A 618 14.10 -32.50 -1.33
C GLN A 618 12.91 -32.47 -0.39
N LEU A 619 13.05 -33.11 0.76
CA LEU A 619 12.19 -32.90 1.92
C LEU A 619 12.93 -32.16 3.02
N HIS A 620 12.26 -31.18 3.60
CA HIS A 620 12.66 -30.51 4.83
C HIS A 620 11.54 -30.65 5.84
N TRP A 621 11.89 -30.93 7.10
CA TRP A 621 10.93 -31.11 8.17
C TRP A 621 11.22 -30.15 9.30
N THR A 622 10.16 -29.52 9.81
CA THR A 622 10.22 -28.70 11.01
C THR A 622 9.32 -29.30 12.07
N ALA A 623 9.92 -29.81 13.16
CA ALA A 623 9.17 -30.23 14.34
C ALA A 623 8.94 -29.06 15.30
N ARG A 624 7.77 -28.99 15.92
CA ARG A 624 7.43 -27.97 16.92
C ARG A 624 6.57 -28.56 18.04
N ALA A 625 6.80 -28.11 19.28
CA ALA A 625 5.99 -28.47 20.44
C ALA A 625 4.68 -27.67 20.44
N GLU A 626 3.76 -28.12 19.60
CA GLU A 626 2.41 -27.59 19.38
C GLU A 626 1.60 -28.73 18.77
N GLY A 627 0.31 -28.83 19.11
CA GLY A 627 -0.65 -29.70 18.48
C GLY A 627 -1.24 -29.08 17.21
N SER A 628 -1.67 -29.93 16.28
CA SER A 628 -2.40 -29.50 15.07
C SER A 628 -3.50 -30.50 14.72
N ALA A 629 -4.33 -30.17 13.74
CA ALA A 629 -5.46 -31.00 13.30
C ALA A 629 -6.41 -31.45 14.44
N GLY A 630 -6.60 -30.60 15.46
CA GLY A 630 -7.48 -30.88 16.60
C GLY A 630 -6.83 -31.68 17.72
N VAL A 631 -5.57 -32.11 17.58
CA VAL A 631 -4.80 -32.68 18.70
C VAL A 631 -4.47 -31.55 19.68
N PRO A 632 -4.87 -31.65 20.96
CA PRO A 632 -4.54 -30.62 21.95
C PRO A 632 -3.02 -30.53 22.19
N ASN A 633 -2.54 -29.34 22.55
CA ASN A 633 -1.14 -29.13 22.98
C ASN A 633 -0.78 -29.97 24.21
N GLY A 634 -1.79 -30.31 25.03
CA GLY A 634 -1.67 -31.02 26.29
C GLY A 634 -2.17 -30.18 27.47
N THR A 635 -2.59 -30.82 28.56
CA THR A 635 -2.70 -30.22 29.90
C THR A 635 -1.77 -30.98 30.83
N THR A 636 -1.58 -30.54 32.08
CA THR A 636 -0.79 -31.25 33.11
C THR A 636 -1.22 -32.71 33.36
N SER A 637 -2.26 -33.21 32.69
CA SER A 637 -2.80 -34.57 32.78
C SER A 637 -2.80 -35.38 31.46
N THR A 638 -2.30 -34.85 30.33
CA THR A 638 -2.23 -35.57 29.04
C THR A 638 -0.83 -35.54 28.43
N THR A 639 -0.45 -36.55 27.65
CA THR A 639 0.82 -36.55 26.89
C THR A 639 0.79 -35.44 25.85
N GLU A 640 1.80 -34.59 25.85
CA GLU A 640 1.84 -33.40 25.03
C GLU A 640 2.22 -33.70 23.57
N ALA A 641 1.78 -32.85 22.66
CA ALA A 641 1.86 -33.09 21.21
C ALA A 641 3.01 -32.32 20.56
N MET A 642 3.56 -32.93 19.50
CA MET A 642 4.45 -32.26 18.57
C MET A 642 3.95 -32.44 17.13
N THR A 643 3.82 -31.33 16.41
CA THR A 643 3.60 -31.34 14.97
C THR A 643 4.94 -31.37 14.25
N MET A 644 5.06 -32.27 13.27
CA MET A 644 6.19 -32.36 12.33
C MET A 644 5.68 -32.01 10.94
N SER A 645 5.99 -30.79 10.48
CA SER A 645 5.60 -30.31 9.16
C SER A 645 6.62 -30.71 8.12
N GLN A 646 6.20 -31.49 7.12
CA GLN A 646 6.99 -31.81 5.94
C GLN A 646 6.82 -30.73 4.87
N TYR A 647 7.92 -30.18 4.38
CA TYR A 647 7.97 -29.30 3.22
C TYR A 647 8.63 -30.04 2.06
N LEU A 648 7.85 -30.29 1.00
CA LEU A 648 8.39 -30.68 -0.31
C LEU A 648 8.98 -29.44 -1.00
N GLY A 649 10.28 -29.46 -1.27
CA GLY A 649 11.05 -28.32 -1.80
C GLY A 649 11.67 -28.57 -3.18
N ARG A 650 12.96 -28.23 -3.32
CA ARG A 650 13.74 -28.37 -4.57
C ARG A 650 13.51 -29.72 -5.24
N GLY A 651 13.28 -29.70 -6.55
CA GLY A 651 12.96 -30.88 -7.36
C GLY A 651 11.46 -31.10 -7.57
N MET A 652 10.58 -30.38 -6.87
CA MET A 652 9.16 -30.40 -7.19
C MET A 652 8.87 -29.74 -8.54
N THR A 653 7.98 -30.36 -9.32
CA THR A 653 7.67 -29.96 -10.70
C THR A 653 6.38 -29.18 -10.81
N SER A 654 5.47 -29.34 -9.84
CA SER A 654 4.20 -28.62 -9.80
C SER A 654 4.41 -27.10 -9.75
N ARG A 655 3.58 -26.36 -10.51
CA ARG A 655 3.55 -24.88 -10.54
C ARG A 655 2.11 -24.39 -10.56
N GLY A 656 1.91 -23.22 -9.96
CA GLY A 656 0.64 -22.50 -9.93
C GLY A 656 0.68 -21.21 -10.76
N ARG A 657 -0.33 -20.38 -10.53
CA ARG A 657 -0.47 -19.05 -11.15
C ARG A 657 -1.13 -18.10 -10.17
N MET A 658 -0.54 -16.92 -10.04
CA MET A 658 -1.13 -15.75 -9.42
C MET A 658 -1.79 -14.88 -10.48
N THR A 659 -2.94 -14.30 -10.14
CA THR A 659 -3.68 -13.35 -10.98
C THR A 659 -4.11 -12.14 -10.16
N ILE A 660 -4.48 -11.06 -10.85
CA ILE A 660 -5.01 -9.85 -10.24
C ILE A 660 -6.53 -9.79 -10.40
N THR A 661 -7.25 -9.31 -9.38
CA THR A 661 -8.71 -9.15 -9.41
C THR A 661 -9.10 -7.75 -9.92
N PRO A 662 -10.38 -7.51 -10.26
CA PRO A 662 -10.87 -6.17 -10.61
C PRO A 662 -10.68 -5.11 -9.52
N ALA A 663 -10.58 -5.52 -8.24
CA ALA A 663 -10.24 -4.66 -7.11
C ALA A 663 -8.73 -4.42 -6.95
N LEU A 664 -7.93 -4.92 -7.90
CA LEU A 664 -6.47 -4.87 -7.91
C LEU A 664 -5.81 -5.62 -6.74
N SER A 665 -6.51 -6.57 -6.12
CA SER A 665 -5.92 -7.51 -5.15
C SER A 665 -5.34 -8.72 -5.86
N THR A 666 -4.36 -9.37 -5.25
CA THR A 666 -3.71 -10.56 -5.80
C THR A 666 -4.33 -11.83 -5.25
N VAL A 667 -4.51 -12.84 -6.11
CA VAL A 667 -5.08 -14.13 -5.72
C VAL A 667 -4.29 -15.29 -6.30
N VAL A 668 -4.25 -16.40 -5.56
CA VAL A 668 -3.75 -17.69 -6.05
C VAL A 668 -4.87 -18.40 -6.81
N SER A 669 -4.96 -18.13 -8.12
CA SER A 669 -6.01 -18.71 -8.98
C SER A 669 -5.68 -20.11 -9.49
N THR A 670 -4.41 -20.51 -9.48
CA THR A 670 -4.01 -21.90 -9.69
C THR A 670 -3.11 -22.35 -8.55
N VAL A 671 -3.59 -23.31 -7.77
CA VAL A 671 -2.87 -23.91 -6.63
C VAL A 671 -1.63 -24.66 -7.11
N PRO A 672 -0.43 -24.42 -6.53
CA PRO A 672 0.83 -24.98 -7.03
C PRO A 672 1.17 -26.39 -6.51
N TYR A 673 0.33 -26.97 -5.66
CA TYR A 673 0.65 -28.19 -4.92
C TYR A 673 0.19 -29.46 -5.64
N LEU A 674 1.03 -30.50 -5.60
CA LEU A 674 0.69 -31.90 -5.94
C LEU A 674 -0.05 -32.08 -7.28
N ARG A 675 0.35 -31.32 -8.30
CA ARG A 675 -0.18 -31.43 -9.67
C ARG A 675 0.50 -32.56 -10.45
N ASP A 676 1.76 -32.83 -10.11
CA ASP A 676 2.53 -33.98 -10.57
C ASP A 676 2.37 -35.13 -9.56
N PRO A 677 1.92 -36.33 -9.98
CA PRO A 677 1.81 -37.48 -9.07
C PRO A 677 3.12 -37.86 -8.38
N HIS A 678 4.27 -37.60 -9.00
CA HIS A 678 5.58 -37.92 -8.41
C HIS A 678 5.97 -36.97 -7.27
N ASP A 679 5.40 -35.75 -7.24
CA ASP A 679 5.49 -34.86 -6.06
C ASP A 679 4.75 -35.51 -4.88
N THR A 680 3.56 -36.09 -5.11
CA THR A 680 2.78 -36.81 -4.09
C THR A 680 3.49 -38.07 -3.60
N GLU A 681 4.10 -38.85 -4.50
CA GLU A 681 4.89 -40.04 -4.15
C GLU A 681 6.03 -39.70 -3.19
N ALA A 682 6.75 -38.59 -3.42
CA ALA A 682 7.82 -38.15 -2.53
C ALA A 682 7.30 -37.75 -1.15
N VAL A 683 6.15 -37.07 -1.06
CA VAL A 683 5.51 -36.72 0.22
C VAL A 683 5.18 -37.97 1.03
N ILE A 684 4.52 -38.94 0.40
CA ILE A 684 4.16 -40.24 1.00
C ILE A 684 5.41 -40.98 1.47
N GLN A 685 6.42 -41.09 0.60
CA GLN A 685 7.66 -41.80 0.93
C GLN A 685 8.41 -41.14 2.09
N GLY A 686 8.37 -39.80 2.19
CA GLY A 686 8.92 -39.05 3.32
C GLY A 686 8.29 -39.44 4.65
N ILE A 687 6.96 -39.49 4.72
CA ILE A 687 6.25 -39.86 5.96
C ILE A 687 6.55 -41.31 6.34
N LYS A 688 6.57 -42.24 5.37
CA LYS A 688 6.98 -43.64 5.61
C LYS A 688 8.41 -43.74 6.15
N ASN A 689 9.35 -42.98 5.57
CA ASN A 689 10.74 -42.93 6.02
C ASN A 689 10.85 -42.42 7.47
N LEU A 690 10.03 -41.45 7.85
CA LEU A 690 9.98 -40.90 9.20
C LEU A 690 9.36 -41.88 10.20
N GLN A 691 8.23 -42.51 9.87
CA GLN A 691 7.63 -43.57 10.71
C GLN A 691 8.62 -44.71 10.95
N ALA A 692 9.34 -45.14 9.90
CA ALA A 692 10.37 -46.17 10.02
C ALA A 692 11.53 -45.74 10.93
N ALA A 693 11.92 -44.46 10.91
CA ALA A 693 12.98 -43.93 11.76
C ALA A 693 12.57 -43.86 13.23
N LEU A 694 11.33 -43.47 13.51
CA LEU A 694 10.80 -43.27 14.86
C LEU A 694 10.15 -44.52 15.49
N ARG A 695 10.09 -45.65 14.77
CA ARG A 695 9.39 -46.88 15.20
C ARG A 695 9.82 -47.44 16.56
N ASN A 696 11.05 -47.17 16.97
CA ASN A 696 11.64 -47.71 18.21
C ASN A 696 11.61 -46.70 19.37
N VAL A 697 10.98 -45.52 19.20
CA VAL A 697 10.81 -44.56 20.29
C VAL A 697 9.72 -45.08 21.22
N LYS A 698 10.11 -45.42 22.45
CA LYS A 698 9.18 -45.93 23.47
C LYS A 698 8.11 -44.89 23.77
N ASN A 699 6.85 -45.30 23.93
CA ASN A 699 5.71 -44.44 24.27
C ASN A 699 5.41 -43.30 23.26
N LEU A 700 5.98 -43.33 22.05
CA LEU A 700 5.61 -42.40 20.99
C LEU A 700 4.30 -42.83 20.34
N THR A 701 3.30 -41.97 20.38
CA THR A 701 2.02 -42.18 19.72
C THR A 701 1.95 -41.35 18.44
N TRP A 702 1.64 -41.98 17.31
CA TRP A 702 1.29 -41.28 16.09
C TRP A 702 -0.20 -40.92 16.11
N ASN A 703 -0.49 -39.62 16.20
CA ASN A 703 -1.86 -39.10 16.12
C ASN A 703 -2.28 -38.88 14.67
N TYR A 704 -1.36 -38.38 13.82
CA TYR A 704 -1.61 -38.18 12.40
C TYR A 704 -0.37 -38.53 11.54
N PRO A 705 -0.50 -39.48 10.59
CA PRO A 705 -1.62 -40.42 10.47
C PRO A 705 -1.74 -41.33 11.70
N ASP A 706 -2.98 -41.67 12.09
CA ASP A 706 -3.22 -42.64 13.15
C ASP A 706 -2.85 -44.07 12.70
N ALA A 707 -2.82 -45.02 13.65
CA ALA A 707 -2.43 -46.40 13.37
C ALA A 707 -3.36 -47.15 12.41
N ASN A 708 -4.59 -46.65 12.18
CA ASN A 708 -5.60 -47.27 11.33
C ASN A 708 -5.64 -46.66 9.92
N THR A 709 -4.88 -45.60 9.68
CA THR A 709 -4.83 -44.86 8.41
C THR A 709 -3.49 -45.10 7.74
N THR A 710 -3.51 -45.60 6.49
CA THR A 710 -2.26 -45.72 5.72
C THR A 710 -1.71 -44.33 5.38
N VAL A 711 -0.40 -44.23 5.14
CA VAL A 711 0.22 -42.94 4.76
C VAL A 711 -0.34 -42.42 3.44
N GLU A 712 -0.59 -43.33 2.50
CA GLU A 712 -1.24 -43.05 1.22
C GLU A 712 -2.63 -42.45 1.42
N ASP A 713 -3.49 -43.12 2.19
CA ASP A 713 -4.84 -42.62 2.46
C ASP A 713 -4.80 -41.27 3.17
N PHE A 714 -3.89 -41.09 4.14
CA PHE A 714 -3.71 -39.83 4.84
C PHE A 714 -3.37 -38.67 3.90
N VAL A 715 -2.40 -38.86 3.00
CA VAL A 715 -1.97 -37.82 2.07
C VAL A 715 -3.03 -37.56 0.99
N ASN A 716 -3.60 -38.61 0.42
CA ASN A 716 -4.57 -38.53 -0.69
C ASN A 716 -5.92 -37.95 -0.25
N ASN A 717 -6.34 -38.20 1.00
CA ASN A 717 -7.60 -37.67 1.52
C ASN A 717 -7.47 -36.25 2.08
N MET A 718 -6.25 -35.74 2.27
CA MET A 718 -6.03 -34.38 2.76
C MET A 718 -6.22 -33.36 1.63
N LEU A 719 -7.12 -32.40 1.85
CA LEU A 719 -7.42 -31.30 0.91
C LEU A 719 -6.13 -30.69 0.34
N VAL A 720 -6.10 -30.46 -0.97
CA VAL A 720 -4.99 -29.79 -1.66
C VAL A 720 -5.39 -28.34 -1.93
N SER A 721 -5.19 -27.48 -0.93
CA SER A 721 -5.52 -26.06 -0.97
C SER A 721 -4.44 -25.24 -0.26
N TYR A 722 -4.30 -23.96 -0.61
CA TYR A 722 -3.43 -23.06 0.14
C TYR A 722 -3.89 -22.86 1.59
N SER A 723 -5.14 -23.17 1.95
CA SER A 723 -5.61 -23.03 3.33
C SER A 723 -4.92 -23.99 4.30
N ASN A 724 -4.48 -25.17 3.85
CA ASN A 724 -3.85 -26.18 4.70
C ASN A 724 -2.46 -26.65 4.21
N ARG A 725 -2.11 -26.42 2.94
CA ARG A 725 -0.83 -26.86 2.34
C ARG A 725 0.21 -25.74 2.17
N ARG A 726 -0.14 -24.47 2.41
CA ARG A 726 0.82 -23.36 2.26
C ARG A 726 1.91 -23.41 3.33
N ALA A 727 3.13 -23.09 2.94
CA ALA A 727 4.24 -22.83 3.85
C ALA A 727 4.53 -21.32 4.01
N ASN A 728 3.88 -20.48 3.21
CA ASN A 728 4.14 -19.03 3.13
C ASN A 728 5.53 -18.69 2.56
N HIS A 729 6.08 -19.58 1.74
CA HIS A 729 7.34 -19.40 1.01
C HIS A 729 7.07 -19.14 -0.49
N TRP A 730 6.05 -18.32 -0.78
CA TRP A 730 5.63 -17.98 -2.13
C TRP A 730 6.75 -17.35 -2.97
N MET A 731 7.00 -17.88 -4.17
CA MET A 731 8.12 -17.52 -5.06
C MET A 731 7.72 -17.60 -6.54
N GLY A 732 8.57 -17.08 -7.42
CA GLY A 732 8.60 -17.43 -8.86
C GLY A 732 7.72 -16.63 -9.83
N THR A 733 6.89 -15.70 -9.37
CA THR A 733 5.96 -14.92 -10.21
C THR A 733 6.62 -13.95 -11.20
N ALA A 734 7.90 -13.64 -11.02
CA ALA A 734 8.72 -12.83 -11.93
C ALA A 734 10.02 -13.56 -12.26
N LYS A 735 9.89 -14.85 -12.64
CA LYS A 735 10.99 -15.79 -12.90
C LYS A 735 12.18 -15.15 -13.64
N LEU A 736 13.38 -15.35 -13.07
CA LEU A 736 14.66 -15.03 -13.71
C LEU A 736 15.05 -16.09 -14.74
N GLY A 737 15.52 -15.66 -15.90
CA GLY A 737 15.97 -16.56 -16.95
C GLY A 737 16.55 -15.84 -18.17
N SER A 738 17.27 -16.59 -19.00
CA SER A 738 17.80 -16.10 -20.27
C SER A 738 16.80 -16.16 -21.43
N ASP A 739 15.67 -16.83 -21.21
CA ASP A 739 14.58 -17.03 -22.15
C ASP A 739 13.53 -15.92 -22.05
N ASP A 740 13.78 -14.82 -22.76
CA ASP A 740 12.92 -13.63 -22.82
C ASP A 740 11.44 -13.96 -23.04
N GLY A 741 10.61 -13.65 -22.04
CA GLY A 741 9.18 -13.95 -22.03
C GLY A 741 8.35 -13.24 -23.12
N ARG A 742 8.89 -12.24 -23.81
CA ARG A 742 8.22 -11.57 -24.95
C ARG A 742 8.25 -12.43 -26.21
N LEU A 743 9.17 -13.39 -26.26
CA LEU A 743 9.44 -14.28 -27.38
C LEU A 743 8.69 -15.60 -27.22
N ASN A 744 8.47 -16.30 -28.33
CA ASN A 744 7.64 -17.49 -28.38
C ASN A 744 8.12 -18.59 -27.42
N GLY A 745 7.37 -18.79 -26.33
CA GLY A 745 7.64 -19.82 -25.33
C GLY A 745 8.64 -19.43 -24.23
N GLY A 746 9.09 -18.17 -24.18
CA GLY A 746 9.93 -17.68 -23.09
C GLY A 746 9.18 -17.67 -21.76
N THR A 747 9.88 -18.00 -20.68
CA THR A 747 9.31 -18.10 -19.33
C THR A 747 9.85 -17.03 -18.37
N ALA A 748 10.88 -16.28 -18.78
CA ALA A 748 11.52 -15.29 -17.93
C ALA A 748 10.81 -13.94 -17.99
N VAL A 749 10.58 -13.36 -16.81
CA VAL A 749 10.15 -11.95 -16.67
C VAL A 749 11.36 -11.03 -16.56
N VAL A 750 12.42 -11.50 -15.91
CA VAL A 750 13.68 -10.75 -15.78
C VAL A 750 14.86 -11.50 -16.37
N ASP A 751 15.83 -10.74 -16.89
CA ASP A 751 17.11 -11.24 -17.38
C ASP A 751 18.07 -11.61 -16.22
N LEU A 752 19.29 -12.02 -16.56
CA LEU A 752 20.30 -12.43 -15.58
C LEU A 752 20.82 -11.29 -14.71
N ASP A 753 20.60 -10.03 -15.08
CA ASP A 753 20.89 -8.85 -14.26
C ASP A 753 19.68 -8.43 -13.42
N ALA A 754 18.66 -9.30 -13.37
CA ALA A 754 17.38 -9.06 -12.73
C ALA A 754 16.59 -7.87 -13.34
N ARG A 755 16.93 -7.47 -14.57
CA ARG A 755 16.24 -6.41 -15.31
C ARG A 755 15.02 -6.97 -16.02
N VAL A 756 13.89 -6.28 -15.94
CA VAL A 756 12.65 -6.67 -16.62
C VAL A 756 12.85 -6.61 -18.13
N TRP A 757 12.56 -7.70 -18.83
CA TRP A 757 12.65 -7.75 -20.28
C TRP A 757 11.79 -6.65 -20.92
N GLY A 758 12.34 -5.96 -21.92
CA GLY A 758 11.69 -4.81 -22.56
C GLY A 758 11.78 -3.50 -21.78
N THR A 759 12.63 -3.43 -20.76
CA THR A 759 12.97 -2.19 -20.07
C THR A 759 14.48 -1.98 -19.99
N ASP A 760 14.93 -0.73 -19.83
CA ASP A 760 16.36 -0.42 -19.66
C ASP A 760 16.76 -0.14 -18.20
N ASN A 761 15.81 0.19 -17.32
CA ASN A 761 16.10 0.63 -15.95
C ASN A 761 15.13 0.12 -14.87
N LEU A 762 14.29 -0.88 -15.17
CA LEU A 762 13.42 -1.53 -14.20
C LEU A 762 13.96 -2.92 -13.85
N PHE A 763 14.08 -3.19 -12.56
CA PHE A 763 14.60 -4.44 -12.01
C PHE A 763 13.62 -5.04 -11.02
N VAL A 764 13.67 -6.36 -10.83
CA VAL A 764 12.92 -7.06 -9.77
C VAL A 764 13.90 -7.87 -8.95
N VAL A 765 13.94 -7.64 -7.64
CA VAL A 765 14.82 -8.36 -6.72
C VAL A 765 14.04 -8.65 -5.44
N ASP A 766 13.41 -9.83 -5.42
CA ASP A 766 12.79 -10.45 -4.25
C ASP A 766 12.50 -11.93 -4.55
N ALA A 767 11.69 -12.60 -3.73
CA ALA A 767 11.38 -14.02 -3.89
C ALA A 767 10.66 -14.36 -5.23
N SER A 768 10.06 -13.37 -5.91
CA SER A 768 9.42 -13.54 -7.21
C SER A 768 10.37 -14.03 -8.31
N ILE A 769 11.68 -13.78 -8.21
CA ILE A 769 12.61 -14.12 -9.29
C ILE A 769 13.09 -15.56 -9.29
N PHE A 770 12.82 -16.30 -8.21
CA PHE A 770 13.32 -17.66 -8.03
C PHE A 770 12.68 -18.63 -9.05
N PRO A 771 13.46 -19.33 -9.89
CA PRO A 771 12.91 -20.21 -10.92
C PRO A 771 12.22 -21.47 -10.38
N GLY A 772 12.65 -21.94 -9.20
CA GLY A 772 12.12 -23.11 -8.53
C GLY A 772 12.29 -23.01 -7.01
N MET A 773 11.84 -24.06 -6.31
CA MET A 773 11.87 -24.09 -4.86
C MET A 773 13.25 -24.47 -4.34
N VAL A 774 13.56 -24.06 -3.12
CA VAL A 774 14.83 -24.36 -2.44
C VAL A 774 14.65 -25.41 -1.35
N THR A 775 15.74 -25.86 -0.75
CA THR A 775 15.73 -26.90 0.29
C THR A 775 15.12 -26.44 1.61
N THR A 776 15.36 -25.19 2.01
CA THR A 776 15.01 -24.68 3.35
C THR A 776 14.09 -23.46 3.29
N ASN A 777 13.71 -22.87 4.44
CA ASN A 777 13.00 -21.59 4.45
C ASN A 777 13.81 -20.52 3.68
N PRO A 778 13.17 -19.70 2.83
CA PRO A 778 13.86 -19.01 1.74
C PRO A 778 14.56 -17.70 2.14
N THR A 779 14.36 -17.19 3.36
CA THR A 779 14.80 -15.82 3.73
C THR A 779 16.29 -15.59 3.46
N SER A 780 17.17 -16.53 3.83
CA SER A 780 18.61 -16.39 3.59
C SER A 780 18.97 -16.42 2.11
N TYR A 781 18.31 -17.28 1.33
CA TYR A 781 18.48 -17.35 -0.12
C TYR A 781 18.07 -16.02 -0.77
N ILE A 782 16.97 -15.42 -0.34
CA ILE A 782 16.48 -14.14 -0.85
C ILE A 782 17.49 -13.01 -0.56
N VAL A 783 18.05 -12.97 0.65
CA VAL A 783 19.09 -11.99 1.03
C VAL A 783 20.36 -12.16 0.18
N ILE A 784 20.76 -13.41 -0.09
CA ILE A 784 21.93 -13.73 -0.94
C ILE A 784 21.66 -13.36 -2.40
N ALA A 785 20.46 -13.62 -2.90
CA ALA A 785 20.04 -13.19 -4.23
C ALA A 785 20.06 -11.67 -4.37
N ALA A 786 19.67 -10.93 -3.32
CA ALA A 786 19.74 -9.47 -3.31
C ALA A 786 21.19 -8.95 -3.34
N GLU A 787 22.10 -9.56 -2.59
CA GLU A 787 23.54 -9.27 -2.67
C GLU A 787 24.09 -9.56 -4.08
N ARG A 788 23.76 -10.70 -4.68
CA ARG A 788 24.18 -11.03 -6.05
C ARG A 788 23.62 -10.04 -7.06
N ALA A 789 22.32 -9.75 -7.03
CA ALA A 789 21.69 -8.79 -7.93
C ALA A 789 22.33 -7.41 -7.81
N SER A 790 22.65 -6.96 -6.60
CA SER A 790 23.29 -5.67 -6.38
C SER A 790 24.66 -5.56 -7.08
N GLU A 791 25.48 -6.61 -7.06
CA GLU A 791 26.74 -6.66 -7.80
C GLU A 791 26.52 -6.50 -9.30
N ARG A 792 25.55 -7.24 -9.83
CA ARG A 792 25.25 -7.24 -11.27
C ARG A 792 24.73 -5.90 -11.73
N ILE A 793 23.78 -5.33 -10.99
CA ILE A 793 23.19 -4.01 -11.29
C ILE A 793 24.26 -2.91 -11.23
N LEU A 794 25.13 -2.91 -10.21
CA LEU A 794 26.21 -1.92 -10.09
C LEU A 794 27.29 -2.10 -11.17
N ALA A 795 27.47 -3.30 -11.71
CA ALA A 795 28.39 -3.56 -12.81
C ALA A 795 27.84 -3.15 -14.19
N LEU A 796 26.54 -2.87 -14.32
CA LEU A 796 25.96 -2.39 -15.56
C LEU A 796 26.44 -0.96 -15.87
N PRO A 797 26.81 -0.66 -17.12
CA PRO A 797 27.13 0.71 -17.52
C PRO A 797 25.93 1.63 -17.31
N ASP A 798 26.20 2.91 -17.07
CA ASP A 798 25.15 3.93 -17.02
C ASP A 798 24.33 3.91 -18.33
N ASN A 799 23.01 4.01 -18.19
CA ASN A 799 22.13 4.10 -19.34
C ASN A 799 22.45 5.36 -20.16
N ARG A 800 22.23 5.28 -21.47
CA ARG A 800 22.47 6.37 -22.42
C ARG A 800 21.23 6.59 -23.24
N ALA A 801 20.94 7.83 -23.60
CA ALA A 801 19.85 8.10 -24.53
C ALA A 801 20.16 7.55 -25.94
N ALA A 802 19.14 7.01 -26.61
CA ALA A 802 19.21 6.61 -28.00
C ALA A 802 19.42 7.84 -28.88
N LYS A 803 20.45 7.78 -29.73
CA LYS A 803 20.79 8.85 -30.66
C LYS A 803 19.72 9.00 -31.73
N ARG A 804 19.64 10.20 -32.32
CA ARG A 804 18.79 10.46 -33.50
C ARG A 804 19.00 9.37 -34.58
N TYR A 805 17.90 8.89 -35.15
CA TYR A 805 17.83 7.77 -36.10
C TYR A 805 18.22 6.39 -35.55
N GLY A 806 18.65 6.29 -34.28
CA GLY A 806 18.85 5.02 -33.60
C GLY A 806 17.53 4.31 -33.31
N GLN A 807 17.61 3.00 -33.11
CA GLN A 807 16.50 2.22 -32.57
C GLN A 807 16.28 2.58 -31.09
N CYS A 808 15.03 2.78 -30.70
CA CYS A 808 14.62 3.13 -29.34
C CYS A 808 13.50 2.22 -28.81
N GLY A 809 13.21 1.13 -29.51
CA GLY A 809 12.15 0.20 -29.12
C GLY A 809 11.87 -0.87 -30.16
N GLY A 810 10.97 -1.77 -29.80
CA GLY A 810 10.60 -2.95 -30.57
C GLY A 810 10.50 -4.18 -29.68
N ARG A 811 9.68 -5.14 -30.09
CA ARG A 811 9.37 -6.36 -29.31
C ARG A 811 10.60 -7.12 -28.83
N ASN A 812 11.67 -7.17 -29.63
CA ASN A 812 12.90 -7.91 -29.33
C ASN A 812 14.06 -6.99 -28.93
N PHE A 813 13.79 -5.70 -28.70
CA PHE A 813 14.81 -4.72 -28.41
C PHE A 813 15.14 -4.70 -26.91
N ASN A 814 16.44 -4.64 -26.60
CA ASN A 814 17.00 -4.59 -25.24
C ASN A 814 18.02 -3.45 -25.07
N GLY A 815 18.06 -2.53 -26.04
CA GLY A 815 18.91 -1.34 -25.98
C GLY A 815 18.23 -0.20 -25.21
N PRO A 816 18.70 1.05 -25.41
CA PRO A 816 18.14 2.19 -24.71
C PRO A 816 16.78 2.61 -25.27
N PHE A 817 15.79 2.82 -24.40
CA PHE A 817 14.44 3.21 -24.79
C PHE A 817 14.22 4.73 -24.71
N LEU A 818 14.96 5.42 -23.84
CA LEU A 818 14.92 6.87 -23.76
C LEU A 818 15.62 7.53 -24.95
N CYS A 819 15.02 8.57 -25.53
CA CYS A 819 15.59 9.31 -26.66
C CYS A 819 16.36 10.55 -26.21
N GLU A 820 17.31 11.03 -27.03
CA GLU A 820 18.02 12.29 -26.77
C GLU A 820 17.04 13.49 -26.67
N PRO A 821 17.34 14.52 -25.86
CA PRO A 821 16.48 15.69 -25.72
C PRO A 821 16.08 16.32 -27.05
N GLY A 822 14.82 16.75 -27.18
CA GLY A 822 14.27 17.32 -28.41
C GLY A 822 13.80 16.29 -29.46
N THR A 823 13.98 14.99 -29.20
CA THR A 823 13.49 13.90 -30.05
C THR A 823 12.37 13.10 -29.37
N ARG A 824 11.80 12.12 -30.07
CA ARG A 824 10.81 11.17 -29.54
C ARG A 824 10.98 9.79 -30.16
N CYS A 825 10.63 8.75 -29.42
CA CYS A 825 10.58 7.39 -29.98
C CYS A 825 9.29 7.25 -30.79
N THR A 826 9.40 6.84 -32.06
CA THR A 826 8.25 6.64 -32.95
C THR A 826 8.23 5.22 -33.46
N ALA A 827 7.19 4.47 -33.10
CA ALA A 827 6.97 3.13 -33.60
C ALA A 827 6.83 3.14 -35.13
N GLN A 828 7.59 2.28 -35.81
CA GLN A 828 7.45 2.03 -37.24
C GLN A 828 6.64 0.75 -37.47
N ASN A 829 6.86 -0.25 -36.62
CA ASN A 829 6.09 -1.49 -36.51
C ASN A 829 6.32 -2.11 -35.11
N GLU A 830 5.75 -3.29 -34.84
CA GLU A 830 5.88 -3.96 -33.54
C GLU A 830 7.34 -4.35 -33.18
N TYR A 831 8.22 -4.53 -34.17
CA TYR A 831 9.61 -4.95 -33.97
C TYR A 831 10.61 -3.79 -33.96
N TYR A 832 10.20 -2.60 -34.40
CA TYR A 832 11.12 -1.48 -34.60
C TYR A 832 10.46 -0.14 -34.29
N SER A 833 11.08 0.60 -33.38
CA SER A 833 10.81 2.01 -33.10
C SER A 833 12.10 2.82 -33.26
N GLN A 834 11.99 4.02 -33.82
CA GLN A 834 13.14 4.86 -34.15
C GLN A 834 13.02 6.25 -33.53
N VAL A 835 14.16 6.82 -33.15
CA VAL A 835 14.26 8.19 -32.67
C VAL A 835 14.02 9.18 -33.82
N SER A 836 12.95 9.98 -33.72
CA SER A 836 12.54 10.99 -34.70
C SER A 836 12.36 12.38 -34.08
N PHE A 837 12.21 13.43 -34.89
CA PHE A 837 11.93 14.78 -34.38
C PHE A 837 10.56 14.88 -33.71
N ARG A 838 10.48 15.69 -32.63
CA ARG A 838 9.21 16.26 -32.21
C ARG A 838 8.82 17.34 -33.21
N PHE A 839 7.97 17.01 -34.17
CA PHE A 839 7.22 18.06 -34.87
C PHE A 839 6.28 18.68 -33.84
N SER A 840 6.62 19.87 -33.32
CA SER A 840 5.61 20.74 -32.73
C SER A 840 4.57 20.98 -33.81
N SER A 841 3.31 20.70 -33.53
CA SER A 841 2.19 21.04 -34.40
C SER A 841 2.22 22.55 -34.68
N PHE A 842 2.85 22.94 -35.77
CA PHE A 842 2.66 24.26 -36.34
C PHE A 842 1.24 24.27 -36.87
N SER A 843 0.41 25.18 -36.35
CA SER A 843 -0.85 25.55 -36.97
C SER A 843 -0.61 25.79 -38.48
N PRO A 844 -1.47 25.30 -39.39
CA PRO A 844 -1.36 25.56 -40.82
C PRO A 844 -1.30 27.05 -41.19
N SER A 845 -1.66 27.95 -40.26
CA SER A 845 -1.61 29.40 -40.46
C SER A 845 -0.21 30.02 -40.41
N ALA A 846 0.82 29.33 -39.89
CA ALA A 846 2.17 29.92 -39.72
C ALA A 846 3.13 29.68 -40.90
N VAL A 847 2.74 28.87 -41.89
CA VAL A 847 3.58 28.54 -43.06
C VAL A 847 3.41 29.55 -44.21
N MET A 848 2.39 30.41 -44.17
CA MET A 848 2.11 31.36 -45.25
C MET A 848 2.90 32.69 -45.14
N GLU A 849 3.59 32.95 -44.03
CA GLU A 849 4.30 34.23 -43.78
C GLU A 849 5.84 34.16 -43.85
N ARG A 850 6.44 32.98 -44.06
CA ARG A 850 7.91 32.83 -44.18
C ARG A 850 8.41 32.30 -45.52
N CYS A 851 7.54 32.12 -46.51
CA CYS A 851 7.89 31.69 -47.86
C CYS A 851 7.85 32.84 -48.90
N VAL A 852 8.31 34.05 -48.54
CA VAL A 852 8.51 35.17 -49.49
C VAL A 852 10.01 35.50 -49.69
N GLY A 853 10.93 34.77 -49.03
CA GLY A 853 12.35 35.18 -48.97
C GLY A 853 13.39 34.29 -49.62
N CYS A 854 13.14 33.01 -49.89
CA CYS A 854 14.18 32.11 -50.39
C CYS A 854 13.60 31.16 -51.44
N GLY A 855 14.04 31.32 -52.68
CA GLY A 855 13.70 30.44 -53.79
C GLY A 855 14.16 29.02 -53.51
N CYS A 856 13.19 28.10 -53.45
CA CYS A 856 13.36 26.67 -53.62
C CYS A 856 12.14 26.19 -54.41
N ALA A 857 12.17 26.43 -55.72
CA ALA A 857 11.50 25.53 -56.64
C ALA A 857 12.30 24.23 -56.66
N ASP A 858 11.61 23.09 -56.79
CA ASP A 858 12.12 21.71 -56.76
C ASP A 858 12.12 21.05 -55.38
N LEU A 859 10.96 20.51 -54.98
CA LEU A 859 10.77 19.23 -54.26
C LEU A 859 9.30 19.09 -53.81
N VAL A 860 8.36 19.10 -54.76
CA VAL A 860 6.99 18.63 -54.54
C VAL A 860 6.64 17.65 -55.66
N SER A 861 7.24 16.47 -55.59
CA SER A 861 6.78 15.28 -56.34
C SER A 861 7.42 14.03 -55.72
N ALA A 862 6.90 13.61 -54.57
CA ALA A 862 7.02 12.24 -54.03
C ALA A 862 6.24 12.15 -52.71
N ALA A 863 4.94 12.42 -52.74
CA ALA A 863 3.98 12.03 -51.69
C ALA A 863 2.55 12.19 -52.22
N MET A 864 2.13 11.22 -53.04
CA MET A 864 0.75 10.72 -53.04
C MET A 864 0.80 9.25 -52.67
#